data_AF-A0A7I8DKD5-F1
#
_entry.id   AF-A0A7I8DKD5-F1
#
_cell.length_a   1.000
_cell.length_b   1.000
_cell.length_c   1.000
_cell.angle_alpha   90.00
_cell.angle_beta   90.00
_cell.angle_gamma   90.00
#
_symmetry.space_group_name_H-M   'P 1'
#
loop_
_entity.id
_entity.type
_entity.pdbx_description
1 polymer ?
#
loop_
_entity_poly.entity_id
_entity_poly.type
_entity_poly.pdbx_seq_one_letter_code
_entity_poly.pdbx_strand_id
1 'polypeptide(L)'
;MKNYYLDGKAYILEDYHKLPPFSSFLPGLAGIKGIPMWVYYTNRGQGVNSFGIHHKNNAIMEFNPANTAYENTAIKGFRTFIRRGGSFFEPFFSGITNAKRRFVIHQNSFEIEEINEEQQLKIHITYYVLPLENIGALVRKVEITNLSETEQDLEVLDGLPKILPFGMKNNEYKEMSNLLKSWSDIKNIENNVPYYAMRSSSDDSAEVSEVEGGYYYLSIADGEVIPIIYDAEAVFSYDTTFMQPVRFEAEGLEGVLEKEQCFANKIPCGFTPLKVKLSSKATYTFHTMVGFSQTPEQINSKLAKMKEEGFFKEKEALAAKCCEELTKDVKTVTGVPLFDSYVEYSYMDNFLRGGYPFVFGEEDNKSVIHLFSRKHGDPERDYNFFSINGEYYSQGNGNFRDVNQNRRNDLLFNKEVGDFNVKTFYQLIQIDGYNPLEVRPSTFRIKAEEESAAEEFLKTAAPKEWEVLLGTGKKPFTPGQIAGTLARYSIELTISEDEFLTKLLSFCNQNIEAGFGEGYWSDHWDYNLDLIENYLKIYPEKKEALLFGDKTYRYYNSPARVLPRSEKYVIISKGELRQYGALVHDVEKENKPGFVKNGTNWLKNKKGEYVSTTLMAKLINLSLIKFSTLDPEGMGVEMEGGKPGWNDAMNGLPGLFGSGMPETLELKRTLEFVIGALNLEKHVNLPEEVYQLLIKTKELASQLLEGTLSQFDYWDKVTSLREEFRDAVRFELDGREVQMDTEEIKTVLTSFLKIVNNGIDRAKYMGNGMMPTYFTFYADSFIPVKTEEGKELITPYGLPAGKALSFKTVMLPFFLEGPARYLASEECEEEAEALHRKVKESGIYDKELKMYKTSESLEHISMENGRIRAFTPGWLERESIFLHMEYKYLYGMQRAGLWEDFYEEIKTTLIPFLPPEMYGRSILENSSFIASSANPNKEIHGRGYVARLSGSTTEILSMWSQMFIGNRVFTQEPEGLTLHLEPKLPAWFFNEEQEASFTFLSGCTITYKNPTGRPTFGKDRAEISHIITEEGERIEGSKIAGKTAEAIREGSIKKLTVYFAH
;
A
#
# COMPACT_ATOMS: atom_id res chain seq x y z
N MET A 1 22.38 -29.87 -1.81
CA MET A 1 22.36 -28.55 -2.49
C MET A 1 21.35 -27.69 -1.77
N LYS A 2 21.58 -26.38 -1.65
CA LYS A 2 20.57 -25.47 -1.10
C LYS A 2 19.47 -25.30 -2.14
N ASN A 3 18.21 -25.44 -1.74
CA ASN A 3 17.07 -25.26 -2.66
C ASN A 3 16.77 -23.78 -2.92
N TYR A 4 17.33 -22.89 -2.09
CA TYR A 4 17.16 -21.44 -2.16
C TYR A 4 18.52 -20.76 -2.05
N TYR A 5 18.79 -19.78 -2.90
CA TYR A 5 19.99 -18.95 -2.78
C TYR A 5 19.87 -17.63 -3.55
N LEU A 6 20.74 -16.69 -3.24
CA LEU A 6 20.88 -15.41 -3.94
C LEU A 6 22.05 -15.49 -4.92
N ASP A 7 21.85 -15.02 -6.14
CA ASP A 7 22.90 -14.79 -7.15
C ASP A 7 22.82 -13.32 -7.61
N GLY A 8 23.74 -12.49 -7.12
CA GLY A 8 23.63 -11.04 -7.26
C GLY A 8 22.34 -10.50 -6.61
N LYS A 9 21.43 -9.92 -7.43
CA LYS A 9 20.09 -9.45 -7.00
C LYS A 9 18.97 -10.44 -7.33
N ALA A 10 19.30 -11.60 -7.89
CA ALA A 10 18.34 -12.61 -8.31
C ALA A 10 18.14 -13.66 -7.21
N TYR A 11 16.89 -13.96 -6.86
CA TYR A 11 16.57 -15.00 -5.90
C TYR A 11 16.18 -16.29 -6.61
N ILE A 12 16.89 -17.38 -6.32
CA ILE A 12 16.81 -18.64 -7.08
C ILE A 12 16.19 -19.74 -6.22
N LEU A 13 15.26 -20.48 -6.82
CA LEU A 13 14.65 -21.68 -6.28
C LEU A 13 14.95 -22.87 -7.20
N GLU A 14 15.64 -23.87 -6.66
CA GLU A 14 15.88 -25.15 -7.34
C GLU A 14 14.75 -26.14 -7.08
N ASP A 15 14.40 -26.92 -8.10
CA ASP A 15 13.27 -27.85 -8.11
C ASP A 15 11.97 -27.23 -7.58
N TYR A 16 11.68 -25.98 -8.01
CA TYR A 16 10.62 -25.14 -7.44
C TYR A 16 9.23 -25.80 -7.36
N HIS A 17 8.93 -26.72 -8.27
CA HIS A 17 7.69 -27.48 -8.35
C HIS A 17 7.48 -28.43 -7.15
N LYS A 18 8.54 -28.83 -6.45
CA LYS A 18 8.51 -29.66 -5.23
C LYS A 18 8.46 -28.82 -3.96
N LEU A 19 8.74 -27.53 -4.04
CA LEU A 19 8.75 -26.63 -2.90
C LEU A 19 7.32 -26.24 -2.49
N PRO A 20 7.09 -25.79 -1.23
CA PRO A 20 5.81 -25.28 -0.78
C PRO A 20 5.23 -24.24 -1.75
N PRO A 21 3.93 -24.26 -2.03
CA PRO A 21 3.33 -23.33 -2.97
C PRO A 21 3.35 -21.90 -2.40
N PHE A 22 3.60 -20.91 -3.27
CA PHE A 22 3.41 -19.50 -2.96
C PHE A 22 2.85 -18.76 -4.19
N SER A 23 2.24 -17.61 -3.95
CA SER A 23 1.89 -16.64 -5.00
C SER A 23 2.63 -15.33 -4.77
N SER A 24 3.01 -14.66 -5.86
CA SER A 24 3.58 -13.32 -5.86
C SER A 24 3.17 -12.61 -7.16
N PHE A 25 3.70 -11.41 -7.42
CA PHE A 25 3.34 -10.62 -8.59
C PHE A 25 4.53 -9.86 -9.17
N LEU A 26 4.48 -9.56 -10.46
CA LEU A 26 5.33 -8.51 -11.04
C LEU A 26 4.75 -7.15 -10.65
N PRO A 27 5.58 -6.16 -10.32
CA PRO A 27 5.12 -4.91 -9.71
C PRO A 27 4.27 -4.04 -10.67
N GLY A 28 4.26 -4.34 -11.97
CA GLY A 28 3.50 -3.58 -12.97
C GLY A 28 4.17 -2.26 -13.36
N LEU A 29 5.46 -2.09 -13.05
CA LEU A 29 6.21 -0.87 -13.33
C LEU A 29 6.65 -0.84 -14.80
N ALA A 30 5.81 -0.21 -15.63
CA ALA A 30 6.08 0.04 -17.05
C ALA A 30 6.81 1.39 -17.29
N GLY A 31 7.22 2.09 -16.23
CA GLY A 31 7.72 3.47 -16.27
C GLY A 31 6.60 4.51 -16.30
N ILE A 32 6.97 5.79 -16.09
CA ILE A 32 6.01 6.90 -15.93
C ILE A 32 5.11 7.06 -17.18
N LYS A 33 5.68 6.84 -18.37
CA LYS A 33 5.00 6.91 -19.68
C LYS A 33 4.75 5.52 -20.29
N GLY A 34 4.61 4.50 -19.47
CA GLY A 34 4.20 3.16 -19.90
C GLY A 34 2.80 2.81 -19.40
N ILE A 35 2.14 1.88 -20.11
CA ILE A 35 0.85 1.33 -19.67
C ILE A 35 1.10 0.10 -18.77
N PRO A 36 0.77 0.17 -17.47
CA PRO A 36 1.03 -0.92 -16.54
C PRO A 36 0.11 -2.11 -16.76
N MET A 37 0.58 -3.29 -16.35
CA MET A 37 -0.22 -4.51 -16.26
C MET A 37 -0.04 -5.16 -14.90
N TRP A 38 -1.12 -5.70 -14.35
CA TRP A 38 -1.03 -6.56 -13.18
C TRP A 38 -0.76 -8.00 -13.64
N VAL A 39 0.24 -8.64 -13.05
CA VAL A 39 0.66 -10.01 -13.39
C VAL A 39 0.92 -10.78 -12.10
N TYR A 40 0.14 -11.82 -11.86
CA TYR A 40 0.31 -12.75 -10.74
C TYR A 40 0.96 -14.04 -11.23
N TYR A 41 1.87 -14.55 -10.41
CA TYR A 41 2.54 -15.81 -10.65
C TYR A 41 2.57 -16.68 -9.39
N THR A 42 2.87 -17.96 -9.61
CA THR A 42 3.05 -19.01 -8.60
C THR A 42 4.28 -19.84 -8.95
N ASN A 43 4.83 -20.60 -8.01
CA ASN A 43 5.86 -21.59 -8.29
C ASN A 43 5.28 -22.92 -8.83
N ARG A 44 4.29 -22.85 -9.73
CA ARG A 44 3.65 -24.01 -10.37
C ARG A 44 3.61 -23.81 -11.88
N GLY A 45 3.65 -24.90 -12.64
CA GLY A 45 3.65 -24.86 -14.09
C GLY A 45 4.68 -23.88 -14.63
N GLN A 46 4.28 -23.06 -15.61
CA GLN A 46 5.11 -22.02 -16.19
C GLN A 46 5.02 -20.65 -15.49
N GLY A 47 4.63 -20.61 -14.22
CA GLY A 47 4.69 -19.40 -13.40
C GLY A 47 3.39 -18.61 -13.38
N VAL A 48 3.03 -17.96 -14.50
CA VAL A 48 1.90 -17.01 -14.56
C VAL A 48 0.56 -17.70 -14.33
N ASN A 49 -0.21 -17.22 -13.34
CA ASN A 49 -1.52 -17.78 -12.99
C ASN A 49 -2.70 -16.85 -13.29
N SER A 50 -2.46 -15.54 -13.46
CA SER A 50 -3.48 -14.57 -13.86
C SER A 50 -2.80 -13.24 -14.20
N PHE A 51 -3.32 -12.51 -15.20
CA PHE A 51 -2.84 -11.17 -15.55
C PHE A 51 -3.90 -10.38 -16.32
N GLY A 52 -3.75 -9.05 -16.35
CA GLY A 52 -4.64 -8.15 -17.06
C GLY A 52 -4.31 -6.67 -16.86
N ILE A 53 -5.30 -5.81 -17.08
CA ILE A 53 -5.19 -4.34 -16.97
C ILE A 53 -6.26 -3.79 -16.01
N HIS A 54 -6.09 -2.58 -15.48
CA HIS A 54 -7.03 -1.93 -14.55
C HIS A 54 -7.24 -2.70 -13.24
N HIS A 55 -8.01 -3.77 -13.26
CA HIS A 55 -8.40 -4.53 -12.07
C HIS A 55 -8.81 -5.94 -12.47
N LYS A 56 -9.13 -6.79 -11.48
CA LYS A 56 -9.50 -8.19 -11.72
C LYS A 56 -10.70 -8.39 -12.66
N ASN A 57 -11.57 -7.39 -12.86
CA ASN A 57 -12.66 -7.49 -13.85
C ASN A 57 -12.23 -7.26 -15.31
N ASN A 58 -10.97 -6.89 -15.55
CA ASN A 58 -10.37 -6.76 -16.89
C ASN A 58 -9.17 -7.72 -16.97
N ALA A 59 -9.43 -8.97 -16.60
CA ALA A 59 -8.48 -10.07 -16.67
C ALA A 59 -8.35 -10.58 -18.10
N ILE A 60 -7.13 -10.76 -18.59
CA ILE A 60 -6.84 -11.51 -19.81
C ILE A 60 -6.86 -13.01 -19.50
N MET A 61 -6.28 -13.37 -18.34
CA MET A 61 -6.32 -14.71 -17.77
C MET A 61 -7.08 -14.67 -16.44
N GLU A 62 -8.08 -15.55 -16.29
CA GLU A 62 -8.98 -15.65 -15.13
C GLU A 62 -8.28 -15.44 -13.78
N PHE A 63 -8.79 -14.53 -12.95
CA PHE A 63 -8.27 -14.29 -11.61
C PHE A 63 -8.80 -15.34 -10.63
N ASN A 64 -7.90 -16.04 -9.93
CA ASN A 64 -8.24 -17.09 -8.97
C ASN A 64 -7.60 -16.84 -7.60
N PRO A 65 -8.31 -17.17 -6.49
CA PRO A 65 -7.69 -17.25 -5.17
C PRO A 65 -6.50 -18.19 -5.15
N ALA A 66 -5.55 -17.97 -4.25
CA ALA A 66 -4.25 -18.63 -4.22
C ALA A 66 -4.32 -20.17 -4.26
N ASN A 67 -5.19 -20.78 -3.46
CA ASN A 67 -5.38 -22.24 -3.45
C ASN A 67 -5.79 -22.77 -4.83
N THR A 68 -6.76 -22.12 -5.47
CA THR A 68 -7.24 -22.48 -6.81
C THR A 68 -6.21 -22.15 -7.89
N ALA A 69 -5.39 -21.10 -7.69
CA ALA A 69 -4.30 -20.77 -8.58
C ALA A 69 -3.26 -21.90 -8.62
N TYR A 70 -2.84 -22.43 -7.45
CA TYR A 70 -1.85 -23.51 -7.38
C TYR A 70 -2.27 -24.78 -8.11
N GLU A 71 -3.57 -25.09 -8.09
CA GLU A 71 -4.16 -26.24 -8.79
C GLU A 71 -4.18 -26.04 -10.31
N ASN A 72 -4.44 -24.82 -10.75
CA ASN A 72 -4.77 -24.54 -12.15
C ASN A 72 -3.59 -24.02 -12.98
N THR A 73 -2.53 -23.45 -12.40
CA THR A 73 -1.46 -22.78 -13.17
C THR A 73 -0.85 -23.67 -14.25
N ALA A 74 -0.63 -24.97 -13.97
CA ALA A 74 -0.04 -25.88 -14.94
C ALA A 74 -0.95 -26.19 -16.15
N ILE A 75 -2.28 -26.10 -15.97
CA ILE A 75 -3.26 -26.48 -17.00
C ILE A 75 -3.80 -25.24 -17.72
N LYS A 76 -4.12 -24.18 -16.98
CA LYS A 76 -4.75 -22.97 -17.49
C LYS A 76 -3.76 -21.85 -17.83
N GLY A 77 -2.54 -21.90 -17.29
CA GLY A 77 -1.47 -20.93 -17.58
C GLY A 77 -0.80 -21.12 -18.93
N PHE A 78 0.35 -20.49 -19.13
CA PHE A 78 1.15 -20.69 -20.34
C PHE A 78 1.63 -22.13 -20.45
N ARG A 79 1.59 -22.67 -21.67
CA ARG A 79 2.00 -24.03 -22.00
C ARG A 79 2.82 -24.04 -23.27
N THR A 80 3.80 -24.94 -23.29
CA THR A 80 4.70 -25.14 -24.42
C THR A 80 4.63 -26.61 -24.77
N PHE A 81 4.24 -26.93 -25.99
CA PHE A 81 4.17 -28.29 -26.51
C PHE A 81 5.28 -28.49 -27.52
N ILE A 82 6.03 -29.57 -27.42
CA ILE A 82 7.13 -29.86 -28.34
C ILE A 82 6.97 -31.27 -28.89
N ARG A 83 7.11 -31.40 -30.20
CA ARG A 83 7.09 -32.68 -30.91
C ARG A 83 8.38 -32.85 -31.72
N ARG A 84 9.00 -34.02 -31.58
CA ARG A 84 10.25 -34.41 -32.26
C ARG A 84 10.11 -35.83 -32.80
N GLY A 85 10.22 -36.00 -34.12
CA GLY A 85 10.13 -37.32 -34.75
C GLY A 85 8.84 -38.08 -34.40
N GLY A 86 7.72 -37.37 -34.22
CA GLY A 86 6.43 -37.94 -33.82
C GLY A 86 6.26 -38.19 -32.31
N SER A 87 7.29 -37.99 -31.49
CA SER A 87 7.19 -38.07 -30.02
C SER A 87 6.84 -36.71 -29.44
N PHE A 88 5.81 -36.66 -28.60
CA PHE A 88 5.34 -35.46 -27.90
C PHE A 88 5.94 -35.38 -26.49
N PHE A 89 6.29 -34.18 -26.04
CA PHE A 89 6.54 -33.89 -24.64
C PHE A 89 6.15 -32.45 -24.29
N GLU A 90 5.90 -32.21 -22.99
CA GLU A 90 5.49 -30.92 -22.46
C GLU A 90 6.37 -30.52 -21.27
N PRO A 91 7.28 -29.54 -21.41
CA PRO A 91 8.06 -29.01 -20.30
C PRO A 91 7.17 -28.34 -19.25
N PHE A 92 7.62 -28.34 -18.00
CA PHE A 92 6.98 -27.72 -16.83
C PHE A 92 5.64 -28.32 -16.36
N PHE A 93 5.03 -29.25 -17.10
CA PHE A 93 3.69 -29.76 -16.80
C PHE A 93 3.65 -30.83 -15.70
N SER A 94 4.43 -31.90 -15.87
CA SER A 94 4.42 -33.02 -14.90
C SER A 94 5.04 -32.62 -13.56
N GLY A 95 4.38 -32.96 -12.46
CA GLY A 95 4.94 -32.88 -11.10
C GLY A 95 5.91 -34.01 -10.77
N ILE A 96 5.88 -35.11 -11.54
CA ILE A 96 6.80 -36.25 -11.42
C ILE A 96 7.72 -36.23 -12.64
N THR A 97 8.95 -35.77 -12.44
CA THR A 97 9.94 -35.65 -13.52
C THR A 97 11.36 -35.81 -12.97
N ASN A 98 12.26 -36.31 -13.83
CA ASN A 98 13.70 -36.29 -13.60
C ASN A 98 14.35 -34.99 -14.10
N ALA A 99 13.59 -34.13 -14.77
CA ALA A 99 14.07 -32.84 -15.25
C ALA A 99 14.41 -31.92 -14.08
N LYS A 100 15.51 -31.17 -14.22
CA LYS A 100 15.90 -30.15 -13.24
C LYS A 100 15.19 -28.86 -13.58
N ARG A 101 14.53 -28.25 -12.59
CA ARG A 101 13.78 -27.02 -12.78
C ARG A 101 14.27 -25.90 -11.88
N ARG A 102 14.42 -24.71 -12.42
CA ARG A 102 14.86 -23.53 -11.68
C ARG A 102 13.85 -22.40 -11.85
N PHE A 103 13.61 -21.64 -10.78
CA PHE A 103 12.80 -20.41 -10.80
C PHE A 103 13.68 -19.26 -10.30
N VAL A 104 13.78 -18.19 -11.08
CA VAL A 104 14.61 -17.01 -10.76
C VAL A 104 13.70 -15.80 -10.63
N ILE A 105 13.78 -15.09 -9.51
CA ILE A 105 12.97 -13.90 -9.23
C ILE A 105 13.87 -12.66 -9.26
N HIS A 106 13.46 -11.67 -10.05
CA HIS A 106 14.01 -10.33 -10.07
C HIS A 106 12.92 -9.30 -9.69
N GLN A 107 13.29 -8.02 -9.57
CA GLN A 107 12.37 -6.96 -9.15
C GLN A 107 11.19 -6.77 -10.12
N ASN A 108 11.44 -6.79 -11.43
CA ASN A 108 10.44 -6.56 -12.49
C ASN A 108 10.29 -7.70 -13.50
N SER A 109 10.96 -8.81 -13.26
CA SER A 109 10.93 -9.99 -14.12
C SER A 109 11.07 -11.26 -13.30
N PHE A 110 10.68 -12.38 -13.89
CA PHE A 110 11.06 -13.68 -13.37
C PHE A 110 11.35 -14.64 -14.52
N GLU A 111 12.13 -15.66 -14.22
CA GLU A 111 12.57 -16.66 -15.18
C GLU A 111 12.27 -18.06 -14.67
N ILE A 112 12.03 -18.97 -15.59
CA ILE A 112 11.94 -20.39 -15.30
C ILE A 112 12.77 -21.18 -16.30
N GLU A 113 13.38 -22.25 -15.83
CA GLU A 113 14.20 -23.12 -16.64
C GLU A 113 13.83 -24.59 -16.37
N GLU A 114 13.77 -25.39 -17.43
CA GLU A 114 13.74 -26.86 -17.34
C GLU A 114 14.86 -27.44 -18.20
N ILE A 115 15.73 -28.23 -17.58
CA ILE A 115 16.71 -29.07 -18.28
C ILE A 115 16.21 -30.51 -18.24
N ASN A 116 15.88 -31.05 -19.41
CA ASN A 116 15.43 -32.41 -19.58
C ASN A 116 16.49 -33.23 -20.33
N GLU A 117 17.25 -34.04 -19.59
CA GLU A 117 18.33 -34.87 -20.14
C GLU A 117 17.80 -35.99 -21.06
N GLU A 118 16.59 -36.52 -20.82
CA GLU A 118 15.98 -37.54 -21.69
C GLU A 118 15.61 -36.95 -23.05
N GLN A 119 15.07 -35.73 -23.05
CA GLN A 119 14.73 -35.02 -24.28
C GLN A 119 15.95 -34.30 -24.91
N GLN A 120 17.08 -34.20 -24.20
CA GLN A 120 18.26 -33.44 -24.63
C GLN A 120 17.93 -31.99 -24.99
N LEU A 121 17.05 -31.37 -24.19
CA LEU A 121 16.59 -30.00 -24.40
C LEU A 121 16.63 -29.21 -23.09
N LYS A 122 16.97 -27.93 -23.21
CA LYS A 122 16.82 -26.93 -22.15
C LYS A 122 15.82 -25.89 -22.62
N ILE A 123 14.80 -25.62 -21.81
CA ILE A 123 13.80 -24.59 -22.06
C ILE A 123 13.98 -23.51 -21.01
N HIS A 124 14.14 -22.26 -21.45
CA HIS A 124 14.29 -21.10 -20.58
C HIS A 124 13.25 -20.05 -20.97
N ILE A 125 12.52 -19.52 -19.99
CA ILE A 125 11.43 -18.57 -20.22
C ILE A 125 11.62 -17.38 -19.29
N THR A 126 11.61 -16.17 -19.86
CA THR A 126 11.66 -14.90 -19.11
C THR A 126 10.33 -14.15 -19.29
N TYR A 127 9.81 -13.61 -18.19
CA TYR A 127 8.61 -12.77 -18.18
C TYR A 127 8.91 -11.38 -17.64
N TYR A 128 8.40 -10.34 -18.31
CA TYR A 128 8.47 -8.96 -17.84
C TYR A 128 7.31 -8.11 -18.39
N VAL A 129 7.01 -6.99 -17.75
CA VAL A 129 6.00 -6.02 -18.25
C VAL A 129 6.65 -5.10 -19.27
N LEU A 130 5.99 -4.86 -20.41
CA LEU A 130 6.48 -3.99 -21.48
C LEU A 130 6.67 -2.55 -20.98
N PRO A 131 7.89 -2.00 -20.99
CA PRO A 131 8.15 -0.65 -20.48
C PRO A 131 8.07 0.43 -21.57
N LEU A 132 7.66 1.63 -21.17
CA LEU A 132 7.74 2.87 -21.94
C LEU A 132 7.12 2.76 -23.35
N GLU A 133 5.94 2.16 -23.43
CA GLU A 133 5.12 2.10 -24.65
C GLU A 133 3.68 2.51 -24.32
N ASN A 134 2.97 2.97 -25.35
CA ASN A 134 1.59 3.43 -25.28
C ASN A 134 0.55 2.28 -25.31
N ILE A 135 1.02 1.05 -25.13
CA ILE A 135 0.27 -0.19 -25.05
C ILE A 135 0.81 -0.99 -23.88
N GLY A 136 -0.04 -1.78 -23.22
CA GLY A 136 0.40 -2.69 -22.15
C GLY A 136 0.65 -4.08 -22.71
N ALA A 137 1.69 -4.78 -22.25
CA ALA A 137 1.84 -6.23 -22.48
C ALA A 137 2.62 -6.92 -21.36
N LEU A 138 2.25 -8.16 -21.11
CA LEU A 138 3.17 -9.15 -20.57
C LEU A 138 4.01 -9.67 -21.74
N VAL A 139 5.32 -9.44 -21.67
CA VAL A 139 6.28 -9.98 -22.62
C VAL A 139 6.79 -11.31 -22.07
N ARG A 140 6.75 -12.33 -22.92
CA ARG A 140 7.24 -13.68 -22.67
C ARG A 140 8.32 -13.99 -23.71
N LYS A 141 9.54 -14.20 -23.26
CA LYS A 141 10.67 -14.65 -24.09
C LYS A 141 10.85 -16.14 -23.87
N VAL A 142 10.87 -16.94 -24.94
CA VAL A 142 11.07 -18.39 -24.86
C VAL A 142 12.34 -18.76 -25.60
N GLU A 143 13.23 -19.48 -24.92
CA GLU A 143 14.51 -19.96 -25.43
C GLU A 143 14.55 -21.49 -25.37
N ILE A 144 14.80 -22.13 -26.51
CA ILE A 144 14.90 -23.57 -26.64
C ILE A 144 16.33 -23.90 -27.06
N THR A 145 17.07 -24.61 -26.22
CA THR A 145 18.46 -25.00 -26.46
C THR A 145 18.58 -26.51 -26.71
N ASN A 146 19.24 -26.88 -27.81
CA ASN A 146 19.58 -28.27 -28.12
C ASN A 146 20.80 -28.70 -27.31
N LEU A 147 20.63 -29.65 -26.39
CA LEU A 147 21.73 -30.17 -25.57
C LEU A 147 22.46 -31.34 -26.23
N SER A 148 21.90 -31.93 -27.29
CA SER A 148 22.52 -33.06 -27.99
C SER A 148 23.66 -32.61 -28.91
N GLU A 149 24.46 -33.57 -29.36
CA GLU A 149 25.54 -33.34 -30.33
C GLU A 149 25.06 -33.32 -31.80
N THR A 150 23.75 -33.53 -32.03
CA THR A 150 23.15 -33.65 -33.37
C THR A 150 22.08 -32.58 -33.58
N GLU A 151 21.83 -32.19 -34.83
CA GLU A 151 20.71 -31.31 -35.18
C GLU A 151 19.36 -31.95 -34.80
N GLN A 152 18.42 -31.15 -34.31
CA GLN A 152 17.06 -31.57 -33.99
C GLN A 152 16.03 -30.77 -34.78
N ASP A 153 15.10 -31.47 -35.41
CA ASP A 153 13.90 -30.89 -36.01
C ASP A 153 12.75 -30.94 -35.01
N LEU A 154 12.26 -29.76 -34.62
CA LEU A 154 11.25 -29.57 -33.59
C LEU A 154 10.01 -28.89 -34.19
N GLU A 155 8.85 -29.41 -33.83
CA GLU A 155 7.56 -28.72 -33.92
C GLU A 155 7.24 -28.17 -32.54
N VAL A 156 6.92 -26.89 -32.44
CA VAL A 156 6.65 -26.19 -31.17
C VAL A 156 5.31 -25.47 -31.27
N LEU A 157 4.51 -25.58 -30.20
CA LEU A 157 3.28 -24.82 -30.03
C LEU A 157 3.26 -24.20 -28.63
N ASP A 158 3.35 -22.88 -28.54
CA ASP A 158 3.50 -22.15 -27.26
C ASP A 158 2.37 -21.14 -27.05
N GLY A 159 1.75 -21.12 -25.87
CA GLY A 159 0.76 -20.09 -25.57
C GLY A 159 -0.23 -20.42 -24.46
N LEU A 160 -1.42 -19.82 -24.55
CA LEU A 160 -2.48 -19.85 -23.56
C LEU A 160 -3.69 -20.65 -24.05
N PRO A 161 -4.23 -21.58 -23.24
CA PRO A 161 -5.42 -22.34 -23.59
C PRO A 161 -6.70 -21.50 -23.58
N LYS A 162 -6.70 -20.38 -22.83
CA LYS A 162 -7.84 -19.46 -22.70
C LYS A 162 -7.38 -18.01 -22.61
N ILE A 163 -8.08 -17.15 -23.33
CA ILE A 163 -8.00 -15.70 -23.26
C ILE A 163 -9.41 -15.18 -23.02
N LEU A 164 -9.62 -14.42 -21.95
CA LEU A 164 -10.87 -13.73 -21.69
C LEU A 164 -10.90 -12.45 -22.54
N PRO A 165 -11.89 -12.28 -23.45
CA PRO A 165 -11.99 -11.06 -24.24
C PRO A 165 -12.23 -9.81 -23.39
N PHE A 166 -11.73 -8.67 -23.85
CA PHE A 166 -11.92 -7.40 -23.17
C PHE A 166 -13.41 -7.05 -23.05
N GLY A 167 -13.80 -6.51 -21.89
CA GLY A 167 -15.19 -6.25 -21.51
C GLY A 167 -15.83 -7.35 -20.67
N MET A 168 -15.25 -8.55 -20.64
CA MET A 168 -15.79 -9.68 -19.87
C MET A 168 -15.39 -9.59 -18.40
N LYS A 169 -16.35 -9.30 -17.51
CA LYS A 169 -16.08 -9.15 -16.07
C LYS A 169 -15.77 -10.52 -15.45
N ASN A 170 -14.70 -10.59 -14.64
CA ASN A 170 -14.21 -11.84 -14.07
C ASN A 170 -15.21 -12.53 -13.12
N ASN A 171 -15.97 -11.78 -12.33
CA ASN A 171 -17.02 -12.35 -11.49
C ASN A 171 -18.16 -12.95 -12.34
N GLU A 172 -18.62 -12.21 -13.36
CA GLU A 172 -19.66 -12.69 -14.27
C GLU A 172 -19.20 -13.92 -15.06
N TYR A 173 -17.93 -13.98 -15.49
CA TYR A 173 -17.38 -15.15 -16.15
C TYR A 173 -17.42 -16.41 -15.27
N LYS A 174 -17.08 -16.29 -13.99
CA LYS A 174 -17.11 -17.41 -13.05
C LYS A 174 -18.51 -17.99 -12.86
N GLU A 175 -19.54 -17.15 -12.93
CA GLU A 175 -20.93 -17.56 -12.71
C GLU A 175 -21.65 -17.94 -14.02
N MET A 176 -21.30 -17.32 -15.15
CA MET A 176 -22.08 -17.35 -16.40
C MET A 176 -21.22 -17.57 -17.67
N SER A 177 -20.03 -18.14 -17.56
CA SER A 177 -19.11 -18.38 -18.70
C SER A 177 -19.76 -19.01 -19.94
N ASN A 178 -20.70 -19.95 -19.78
CA ASN A 178 -21.37 -20.60 -20.90
C ASN A 178 -22.23 -19.63 -21.75
N LEU A 179 -22.80 -18.59 -21.13
CA LEU A 179 -23.53 -17.54 -21.83
C LEU A 179 -22.57 -16.50 -22.41
N LEU A 180 -21.60 -16.06 -21.62
CA LEU A 180 -20.68 -14.97 -21.98
C LEU A 180 -19.79 -15.28 -23.19
N LYS A 181 -19.50 -16.56 -23.46
CA LYS A 181 -18.78 -16.96 -24.69
C LYS A 181 -19.48 -16.51 -25.99
N SER A 182 -20.79 -16.27 -25.97
CA SER A 182 -21.55 -15.79 -27.15
C SER A 182 -21.26 -14.33 -27.51
N TRP A 183 -20.71 -13.53 -26.58
CA TRP A 183 -20.29 -12.16 -26.84
C TRP A 183 -18.85 -12.04 -27.33
N SER A 184 -18.09 -13.14 -27.33
CA SER A 184 -16.68 -13.15 -27.71
C SER A 184 -16.51 -12.86 -29.21
N ASP A 185 -15.57 -11.96 -29.53
CA ASP A 185 -15.22 -11.57 -30.89
C ASP A 185 -13.70 -11.49 -31.05
N ILE A 186 -13.22 -11.79 -32.26
CA ILE A 186 -11.82 -11.66 -32.62
C ILE A 186 -11.72 -10.86 -33.91
N LYS A 187 -10.93 -9.78 -33.85
CA LYS A 187 -10.62 -8.90 -34.98
C LYS A 187 -9.14 -9.00 -35.34
N ASN A 188 -8.71 -8.32 -36.39
CA ASN A 188 -7.29 -8.13 -36.75
C ASN A 188 -6.53 -9.44 -37.08
N ILE A 189 -7.25 -10.49 -37.48
CA ILE A 189 -6.70 -11.81 -37.81
C ILE A 189 -5.84 -11.70 -39.09
N GLU A 190 -6.24 -10.84 -40.02
CA GLU A 190 -5.54 -10.56 -41.29
C GLU A 190 -4.13 -9.99 -41.11
N ASN A 191 -3.84 -9.39 -39.96
CA ASN A 191 -2.52 -8.89 -39.60
C ASN A 191 -1.72 -9.88 -38.74
N ASN A 192 -2.21 -11.11 -38.56
CA ASN A 192 -1.63 -12.14 -37.68
C ASN A 192 -1.55 -11.74 -36.19
N VAL A 193 -2.34 -10.74 -35.76
CA VAL A 193 -2.38 -10.25 -34.38
C VAL A 193 -3.83 -10.23 -33.89
N PRO A 194 -4.39 -11.40 -33.52
CA PRO A 194 -5.77 -11.49 -33.07
C PRO A 194 -6.06 -10.51 -31.94
N TYR A 195 -7.18 -9.80 -32.07
CA TYR A 195 -7.64 -8.76 -31.17
C TYR A 195 -8.96 -9.19 -30.50
N TYR A 196 -8.92 -9.49 -29.21
CA TYR A 196 -9.98 -10.11 -28.42
C TYR A 196 -10.80 -9.05 -27.67
N ALA A 197 -12.07 -8.92 -28.04
CA ALA A 197 -13.01 -8.00 -27.40
C ALA A 197 -14.43 -8.58 -27.41
N MET A 198 -15.31 -8.04 -26.58
CA MET A 198 -16.74 -8.31 -26.69
C MET A 198 -17.39 -7.50 -27.81
N ARG A 199 -18.43 -8.06 -28.45
CA ARG A 199 -19.20 -7.38 -29.51
C ARG A 199 -19.98 -6.16 -29.02
N SER A 200 -20.45 -6.21 -27.78
CA SER A 200 -21.27 -5.19 -27.14
C SER A 200 -21.18 -5.33 -25.62
N SER A 201 -21.71 -4.35 -24.90
CA SER A 201 -22.03 -4.48 -23.47
C SER A 201 -22.91 -5.71 -23.20
N SER A 202 -22.74 -6.30 -22.00
CA SER A 202 -23.51 -7.46 -21.50
C SER A 202 -24.59 -7.12 -20.47
N ASP A 203 -24.67 -5.87 -20.02
CA ASP A 203 -25.65 -5.45 -19.02
C ASP A 203 -27.08 -5.54 -19.60
N ASP A 204 -28.04 -6.00 -18.80
CA ASP A 204 -29.46 -6.06 -19.16
C ASP A 204 -30.07 -4.65 -19.11
N SER A 205 -29.73 -3.85 -20.12
CA SER A 205 -30.00 -2.42 -20.24
C SER A 205 -30.64 -2.12 -21.60
N ALA A 206 -31.55 -1.14 -21.63
CA ALA A 206 -32.10 -0.61 -22.88
C ALA A 206 -31.04 0.15 -23.70
N GLU A 207 -29.99 0.64 -23.06
CA GLU A 207 -28.83 1.27 -23.69
C GLU A 207 -27.72 0.22 -23.85
N VAL A 208 -27.49 -0.19 -25.09
CA VAL A 208 -26.38 -1.07 -25.48
C VAL A 208 -25.25 -0.19 -26.00
N SER A 209 -24.13 -0.18 -25.28
CA SER A 209 -22.89 0.49 -25.70
C SER A 209 -21.91 -0.47 -26.38
N GLU A 210 -21.07 0.09 -27.26
CA GLU A 210 -19.89 -0.60 -27.78
C GLU A 210 -18.80 -0.67 -26.71
N VAL A 211 -18.00 -1.74 -26.74
CA VAL A 211 -16.86 -1.91 -25.85
C VAL A 211 -15.63 -1.26 -26.51
N GLU A 212 -15.10 -0.19 -25.90
CA GLU A 212 -13.87 0.48 -26.34
C GLU A 212 -12.63 -0.21 -25.76
N GLY A 213 -11.65 -0.56 -26.60
CA GLY A 213 -10.43 -1.27 -26.20
C GLY A 213 -10.48 -2.78 -26.44
N GLY A 214 -9.32 -3.43 -26.33
CA GLY A 214 -9.22 -4.87 -26.57
C GLY A 214 -7.85 -5.46 -26.24
N TYR A 215 -7.84 -6.77 -26.09
CA TYR A 215 -6.60 -7.50 -25.85
C TYR A 215 -6.00 -7.97 -27.17
N TYR A 216 -4.68 -8.06 -27.25
CA TYR A 216 -3.99 -8.63 -28.41
C TYR A 216 -3.06 -9.77 -28.01
N TYR A 217 -2.83 -10.68 -28.95
CA TYR A 217 -1.79 -11.70 -28.85
C TYR A 217 -0.90 -11.58 -30.08
N LEU A 218 0.38 -11.29 -29.85
CA LEU A 218 1.40 -11.09 -30.87
C LEU A 218 2.57 -12.03 -30.59
N SER A 219 3.13 -12.64 -31.63
CA SER A 219 4.43 -13.32 -31.51
C SER A 219 5.37 -12.91 -32.63
N ILE A 220 6.62 -12.68 -32.27
CA ILE A 220 7.72 -12.34 -33.18
C ILE A 220 8.76 -13.45 -33.10
N ALA A 221 9.07 -14.04 -34.25
CA ALA A 221 10.17 -14.99 -34.40
C ALA A 221 10.88 -14.73 -35.73
N ASP A 222 12.21 -14.85 -35.74
CA ASP A 222 13.06 -14.61 -36.93
C ASP A 222 12.80 -13.25 -37.62
N GLY A 223 12.46 -12.23 -36.83
CA GLY A 223 12.16 -10.88 -37.33
C GLY A 223 10.80 -10.73 -38.01
N GLU A 224 9.90 -11.71 -37.89
CA GLU A 224 8.57 -11.69 -38.53
C GLU A 224 7.43 -11.94 -37.54
N VAL A 225 6.23 -11.46 -37.91
CA VAL A 225 4.99 -11.72 -37.15
C VAL A 225 4.50 -13.12 -37.45
N ILE A 226 4.30 -13.93 -36.41
CA ILE A 226 3.87 -15.32 -36.54
C ILE A 226 2.33 -15.41 -36.45
N PRO A 227 1.65 -16.09 -37.40
CA PRO A 227 0.22 -16.36 -37.32
C PRO A 227 -0.18 -17.09 -36.04
N ILE A 228 -1.26 -16.66 -35.40
CA ILE A 228 -1.69 -17.16 -34.09
C ILE A 228 -2.88 -18.11 -34.24
N ILE A 229 -2.85 -19.21 -33.47
CA ILE A 229 -3.98 -20.12 -33.27
C ILE A 229 -4.86 -19.55 -32.16
N TYR A 230 -6.09 -19.17 -32.50
CA TYR A 230 -7.08 -18.58 -31.62
C TYR A 230 -8.27 -19.50 -31.28
N ASP A 231 -8.38 -20.67 -31.92
CA ASP A 231 -9.39 -21.69 -31.63
C ASP A 231 -8.79 -22.87 -30.84
N ALA A 232 -9.21 -23.05 -29.59
CA ALA A 232 -8.71 -24.10 -28.72
C ALA A 232 -8.97 -25.51 -29.29
N GLU A 233 -10.03 -25.71 -30.08
CA GLU A 233 -10.32 -27.00 -30.72
C GLU A 233 -9.31 -27.35 -31.82
N ALA A 234 -8.59 -26.37 -32.36
CA ALA A 234 -7.47 -26.62 -33.27
C ALA A 234 -6.28 -27.27 -32.55
N VAL A 235 -6.17 -27.12 -31.23
CA VAL A 235 -5.08 -27.70 -30.44
C VAL A 235 -5.54 -28.95 -29.67
N PHE A 236 -6.63 -28.80 -28.90
CA PHE A 236 -7.11 -29.80 -27.95
C PHE A 236 -8.19 -30.72 -28.53
N SER A 237 -8.69 -30.44 -29.74
CA SER A 237 -9.74 -31.23 -30.39
C SER A 237 -10.98 -31.37 -29.48
N TYR A 238 -11.32 -32.60 -29.07
CA TYR A 238 -12.45 -32.89 -28.18
C TYR A 238 -12.13 -32.71 -26.68
N ASP A 239 -10.87 -32.53 -26.30
CA ASP A 239 -10.48 -32.44 -24.89
C ASP A 239 -10.74 -31.04 -24.31
N THR A 240 -11.93 -30.87 -23.76
CA THR A 240 -12.36 -29.62 -23.09
C THR A 240 -11.76 -29.43 -21.70
N THR A 241 -11.03 -30.42 -21.16
CA THR A 241 -10.27 -30.28 -19.92
C THR A 241 -8.95 -29.54 -20.11
N PHE A 242 -8.52 -29.41 -21.38
CA PHE A 242 -7.20 -28.94 -21.77
C PHE A 242 -6.07 -29.77 -21.18
N MET A 243 -6.24 -31.06 -20.91
CA MET A 243 -5.13 -31.86 -20.38
C MET A 243 -4.15 -32.22 -21.50
N GLN A 244 -4.66 -32.67 -22.64
CA GLN A 244 -3.83 -33.15 -23.75
C GLN A 244 -4.05 -32.33 -25.03
N PRO A 245 -2.99 -31.85 -25.70
CA PRO A 245 -3.10 -31.17 -26.99
C PRO A 245 -3.33 -32.19 -28.11
N VAL A 246 -4.49 -32.87 -28.09
CA VAL A 246 -4.80 -34.08 -28.86
C VAL A 246 -4.42 -33.96 -30.35
N ARG A 247 -4.71 -32.82 -30.98
CA ARG A 247 -4.43 -32.65 -32.41
C ARG A 247 -2.93 -32.51 -32.67
N PHE A 248 -2.24 -31.68 -31.88
CA PHE A 248 -0.80 -31.50 -32.00
C PHE A 248 -0.02 -32.80 -31.71
N GLU A 249 -0.45 -33.55 -30.70
CA GLU A 249 0.15 -34.84 -30.35
C GLU A 249 -0.07 -35.92 -31.43
N ALA A 250 -1.22 -35.93 -32.11
CA ALA A 250 -1.49 -36.91 -33.16
C ALA A 250 -0.91 -36.48 -34.52
N GLU A 251 -1.17 -35.25 -34.95
CA GLU A 251 -1.02 -34.77 -36.33
C GLU A 251 0.12 -33.74 -36.50
N GLY A 252 0.73 -33.26 -35.42
CA GLY A 252 1.80 -32.25 -35.46
C GLY A 252 1.28 -30.84 -35.78
N LEU A 253 2.16 -29.95 -36.22
CA LEU A 253 1.75 -28.59 -36.61
C LEU A 253 0.90 -28.58 -37.87
N GLU A 254 1.15 -29.52 -38.79
CA GLU A 254 0.38 -29.67 -40.02
C GLU A 254 -1.11 -29.82 -39.72
N GLY A 255 -1.50 -30.77 -38.86
CA GLY A 255 -2.91 -30.94 -38.48
C GLY A 255 -3.50 -29.74 -37.75
N VAL A 256 -2.74 -29.10 -36.85
CA VAL A 256 -3.19 -27.89 -36.14
C VAL A 256 -3.47 -26.74 -37.12
N LEU A 257 -2.59 -26.53 -38.10
CA LEU A 257 -2.69 -25.45 -39.08
C LEU A 257 -3.74 -25.72 -40.16
N GLU A 258 -3.99 -26.99 -40.51
CA GLU A 258 -5.05 -27.39 -41.45
C GLU A 258 -6.46 -27.21 -40.88
N LYS A 259 -6.61 -27.19 -39.54
CA LYS A 259 -7.91 -26.98 -38.91
C LYS A 259 -8.38 -25.54 -39.14
N GLU A 260 -9.45 -25.40 -39.92
CA GLU A 260 -10.17 -24.13 -40.03
C GLU A 260 -10.64 -23.67 -38.63
N GLN A 261 -10.19 -22.48 -38.22
CA GLN A 261 -10.42 -21.94 -36.89
C GLN A 261 -11.77 -21.20 -36.83
N CYS A 262 -12.49 -21.33 -35.72
CA CYS A 262 -13.76 -20.63 -35.50
C CYS A 262 -13.87 -20.15 -34.07
N PHE A 263 -14.05 -18.84 -33.86
CA PHE A 263 -14.20 -18.23 -32.53
C PHE A 263 -15.66 -18.04 -32.09
N ALA A 264 -16.64 -18.32 -32.96
CA ALA A 264 -18.04 -18.08 -32.67
C ALA A 264 -18.54 -18.95 -31.51
N ASN A 265 -19.11 -18.31 -30.47
CA ASN A 265 -19.62 -18.98 -29.25
C ASN A 265 -18.56 -19.80 -28.49
N LYS A 266 -17.29 -19.38 -28.56
CA LYS A 266 -16.18 -20.01 -27.85
C LYS A 266 -15.41 -18.99 -27.02
N ILE A 267 -14.77 -19.48 -25.97
CA ILE A 267 -13.70 -18.73 -25.30
C ILE A 267 -12.43 -18.99 -26.10
N PRO A 268 -11.76 -17.94 -26.62
CA PRO A 268 -10.62 -18.11 -27.49
C PRO A 268 -9.37 -18.56 -26.75
N CYS A 269 -8.39 -19.07 -27.50
CA CYS A 269 -7.03 -19.34 -27.03
C CYS A 269 -6.04 -18.38 -27.72
N GLY A 270 -4.74 -18.56 -27.46
CA GLY A 270 -3.68 -17.95 -28.25
C GLY A 270 -2.46 -18.85 -28.22
N PHE A 271 -2.12 -19.49 -29.34
CA PHE A 271 -0.90 -20.30 -29.48
C PHE A 271 -0.08 -19.90 -30.70
N THR A 272 1.23 -19.95 -30.54
CA THR A 272 2.25 -19.64 -31.53
C THR A 272 2.81 -20.93 -32.10
N PRO A 273 2.52 -21.26 -33.38
CA PRO A 273 3.07 -22.43 -34.06
C PRO A 273 4.46 -22.12 -34.65
N LEU A 274 5.46 -22.93 -34.33
CA LEU A 274 6.86 -22.74 -34.79
C LEU A 274 7.48 -24.07 -35.22
N LYS A 275 8.12 -24.08 -36.40
CA LYS A 275 8.95 -25.20 -36.85
C LYS A 275 10.41 -24.79 -36.78
N VAL A 276 11.17 -25.47 -35.93
CA VAL A 276 12.54 -25.07 -35.57
C VAL A 276 13.50 -26.18 -35.94
N LYS A 277 14.52 -25.85 -36.74
CA LYS A 277 15.68 -26.71 -36.98
C LYS A 277 16.84 -26.20 -36.15
N LEU A 278 17.25 -26.99 -35.15
CA LEU A 278 18.17 -26.54 -34.11
C LEU A 278 19.48 -27.33 -34.15
N SER A 279 20.55 -26.68 -34.60
CA SER A 279 21.91 -27.24 -34.62
C SER A 279 22.37 -27.68 -33.23
N SER A 280 23.39 -28.55 -33.17
CA SER A 280 24.05 -28.95 -31.92
C SER A 280 24.42 -27.72 -31.08
N LYS A 281 24.04 -27.73 -29.80
CA LYS A 281 24.28 -26.65 -28.81
C LYS A 281 23.69 -25.28 -29.16
N ALA A 282 22.90 -25.15 -30.23
CA ALA A 282 22.28 -23.90 -30.59
C ALA A 282 21.02 -23.61 -29.75
N THR A 283 20.69 -22.34 -29.63
CA THR A 283 19.47 -21.83 -28.99
C THR A 283 18.61 -21.12 -30.02
N TYR A 284 17.31 -21.41 -30.00
CA TYR A 284 16.30 -20.68 -30.74
C TYR A 284 15.48 -19.82 -29.79
N THR A 285 15.18 -18.59 -30.18
CA THR A 285 14.48 -17.61 -29.33
C THR A 285 13.32 -16.99 -30.09
N PHE A 286 12.16 -16.90 -29.44
CA PHE A 286 11.03 -16.12 -29.92
C PHE A 286 10.38 -15.36 -28.76
N HIS A 287 9.58 -14.35 -29.10
CA HIS A 287 8.93 -13.47 -28.13
C HIS A 287 7.43 -13.44 -28.38
N THR A 288 6.66 -13.48 -27.30
CA THR A 288 5.20 -13.33 -27.30
C THR A 288 4.82 -12.14 -26.44
N MET A 289 3.87 -11.35 -26.92
CA MET A 289 3.25 -10.25 -26.19
C MET A 289 1.76 -10.51 -26.08
N VAL A 290 1.26 -10.56 -24.84
CA VAL A 290 -0.18 -10.63 -24.57
C VAL A 290 -0.57 -9.41 -23.74
N GLY A 291 -1.43 -8.57 -24.30
CA GLY A 291 -1.54 -7.20 -23.82
C GLY A 291 -2.83 -6.50 -24.16
N PHE A 292 -2.86 -5.20 -23.88
CA PHE A 292 -3.98 -4.30 -24.14
C PHE A 292 -3.55 -3.16 -25.07
N SER A 293 -4.39 -2.87 -26.07
CA SER A 293 -4.35 -1.63 -26.83
C SER A 293 -5.76 -1.06 -26.97
N GLN A 294 -5.85 0.23 -27.26
CA GLN A 294 -7.14 0.90 -27.43
C GLN A 294 -7.81 0.51 -28.75
N THR A 295 -7.02 0.32 -29.80
CA THR A 295 -7.50 -0.10 -31.13
C THR A 295 -6.55 -1.11 -31.80
N PRO A 296 -7.02 -1.87 -32.82
CA PRO A 296 -6.17 -2.67 -33.68
C PRO A 296 -5.09 -1.85 -34.41
N GLU A 297 -5.42 -0.65 -34.86
CA GLU A 297 -4.49 0.23 -35.58
C GLU A 297 -3.31 0.65 -34.68
N GLN A 298 -3.57 0.87 -33.39
CA GLN A 298 -2.54 1.21 -32.42
C GLN A 298 -1.46 0.12 -32.34
N ILE A 299 -1.85 -1.16 -32.21
CA ILE A 299 -0.88 -2.27 -32.19
C ILE A 299 -0.24 -2.49 -33.56
N ASN A 300 -1.01 -2.41 -34.64
CA ASN A 300 -0.50 -2.58 -36.01
C ASN A 300 0.59 -1.55 -36.36
N SER A 301 0.44 -0.30 -35.89
CA SER A 301 1.42 0.77 -36.09
C SER A 301 2.79 0.47 -35.46
N LYS A 302 2.86 -0.44 -34.47
CA LYS A 302 4.09 -0.80 -33.75
C LYS A 302 4.82 -2.00 -34.33
N LEU A 303 4.18 -2.77 -35.22
CA LEU A 303 4.72 -4.04 -35.72
C LEU A 303 6.08 -3.86 -36.42
N ALA A 304 6.25 -2.80 -37.19
CA ALA A 304 7.52 -2.52 -37.87
C ALA A 304 8.69 -2.40 -36.86
N LYS A 305 8.49 -1.63 -35.80
CA LYS A 305 9.47 -1.43 -34.72
C LYS A 305 9.73 -2.71 -33.93
N MET A 306 8.68 -3.49 -33.65
CA MET A 306 8.80 -4.73 -32.88
C MET A 306 9.56 -5.84 -33.61
N LYS A 307 9.63 -5.77 -34.95
CA LYS A 307 10.42 -6.68 -35.79
C LYS A 307 11.90 -6.32 -35.87
N GLU A 308 12.27 -5.11 -35.44
CA GLU A 308 13.68 -4.67 -35.47
C GLU A 308 14.55 -5.54 -34.55
N GLU A 309 15.74 -5.90 -35.04
CA GLU A 309 16.71 -6.65 -34.25
C GLU A 309 17.08 -5.87 -32.98
N GLY A 310 17.02 -6.54 -31.83
CA GLY A 310 17.37 -5.95 -30.55
C GLY A 310 16.23 -5.24 -29.81
N PHE A 311 15.05 -5.02 -30.42
CA PHE A 311 13.90 -4.38 -29.76
C PHE A 311 13.57 -5.02 -28.41
N PHE A 312 13.39 -6.34 -28.36
CA PHE A 312 13.03 -7.04 -27.13
C PHE A 312 14.14 -7.00 -26.08
N LYS A 313 15.41 -7.14 -26.50
CA LYS A 313 16.57 -7.03 -25.61
C LYS A 313 16.66 -5.65 -24.96
N GLU A 314 16.40 -4.58 -25.72
CA GLU A 314 16.32 -3.22 -25.19
C GLU A 314 15.16 -3.09 -24.20
N LYS A 315 13.97 -3.60 -24.53
CA LYS A 315 12.80 -3.54 -23.66
C LYS A 315 12.97 -4.34 -22.37
N GLU A 316 13.62 -5.48 -22.40
CA GLU A 316 13.97 -6.28 -21.22
C GLU A 316 14.91 -5.48 -20.29
N ALA A 317 15.97 -4.89 -20.84
CA ALA A 317 16.90 -4.05 -20.07
C ALA A 317 16.21 -2.79 -19.50
N LEU A 318 15.32 -2.17 -20.28
CA LEU A 318 14.53 -1.03 -19.82
C LEU A 318 13.57 -1.40 -18.69
N ALA A 319 13.01 -2.61 -18.67
CA ALA A 319 12.10 -3.04 -17.60
C ALA A 319 12.83 -3.12 -16.26
N ALA A 320 14.06 -3.64 -16.25
CA ALA A 320 14.92 -3.62 -15.07
C ALA A 320 15.29 -2.18 -14.67
N LYS A 321 15.73 -1.37 -15.64
CA LYS A 321 16.12 0.04 -15.40
C LYS A 321 14.98 0.88 -14.82
N CYS A 322 13.73 0.66 -15.23
CA CYS A 322 12.58 1.36 -14.67
C CYS A 322 12.45 1.14 -13.15
N CYS A 323 12.74 -0.06 -12.65
CA CYS A 323 12.76 -0.31 -11.21
C CYS A 323 13.97 0.35 -10.55
N GLU A 324 15.16 0.17 -11.10
CA GLU A 324 16.40 0.75 -10.55
C GLU A 324 16.30 2.29 -10.41
N GLU A 325 15.76 2.97 -11.42
CA GLU A 325 15.58 4.43 -11.38
C GLU A 325 14.57 4.88 -10.32
N LEU A 326 13.55 4.09 -10.04
CA LEU A 326 12.54 4.36 -9.02
C LEU A 326 13.00 3.94 -7.61
N THR A 327 13.96 3.02 -7.49
CA THR A 327 14.46 2.54 -6.18
C THR A 327 15.79 3.14 -5.77
N LYS A 328 16.46 3.91 -6.63
CA LYS A 328 17.75 4.54 -6.33
C LYS A 328 17.72 5.47 -5.11
N ASP A 329 16.54 5.97 -4.74
CA ASP A 329 16.32 6.85 -3.59
C ASP A 329 16.81 6.26 -2.26
N VAL A 330 16.78 4.94 -2.15
CA VAL A 330 17.19 4.18 -0.95
C VAL A 330 18.44 3.34 -1.19
N LYS A 331 19.18 3.61 -2.29
CA LYS A 331 20.35 2.80 -2.64
C LYS A 331 21.30 2.73 -1.45
N THR A 332 21.60 1.51 -1.03
CA THR A 332 22.38 1.20 0.17
C THR A 332 23.45 0.18 -0.19
N VAL A 333 24.64 0.33 0.37
CA VAL A 333 25.75 -0.63 0.24
C VAL A 333 26.38 -0.83 1.61
N THR A 334 26.29 -2.04 2.13
CA THR A 334 26.79 -2.43 3.45
C THR A 334 27.65 -3.70 3.36
N GLY A 335 28.19 -4.15 4.50
CA GLY A 335 28.70 -5.51 4.67
C GLY A 335 27.63 -6.61 4.57
N VAL A 336 26.37 -6.25 4.29
CA VAL A 336 25.21 -7.15 4.28
C VAL A 336 24.39 -6.93 2.99
N PRO A 337 24.86 -7.42 1.82
CA PRO A 337 24.20 -7.17 0.53
C PRO A 337 22.72 -7.60 0.45
N LEU A 338 22.34 -8.57 1.28
CA LEU A 338 20.98 -9.06 1.39
C LEU A 338 20.05 -8.04 2.07
N PHE A 339 20.54 -7.33 3.09
CA PHE A 339 19.82 -6.22 3.71
C PHE A 339 19.66 -5.06 2.71
N ASP A 340 20.71 -4.74 1.96
CA ASP A 340 20.68 -3.69 0.94
C ASP A 340 19.58 -3.94 -0.09
N SER A 341 19.53 -5.17 -0.63
CA SER A 341 18.50 -5.59 -1.59
C SER A 341 17.09 -5.56 -0.95
N TYR A 342 16.97 -6.01 0.29
CA TYR A 342 15.70 -6.02 1.00
C TYR A 342 15.14 -4.61 1.28
N VAL A 343 16.00 -3.61 1.49
CA VAL A 343 15.60 -2.19 1.58
C VAL A 343 15.05 -1.70 0.24
N GLU A 344 15.71 -2.02 -0.89
CA GLU A 344 15.22 -1.65 -2.23
C GLU A 344 13.85 -2.27 -2.54
N TYR A 345 13.66 -3.57 -2.25
CA TYR A 345 12.36 -4.24 -2.42
C TYR A 345 11.30 -3.66 -1.50
N SER A 346 11.64 -3.36 -0.24
CA SER A 346 10.72 -2.74 0.70
C SER A 346 10.31 -1.33 0.25
N TYR A 347 11.23 -0.54 -0.31
CA TYR A 347 10.90 0.78 -0.86
C TYR A 347 9.96 0.67 -2.07
N MET A 348 10.24 -0.26 -2.98
CA MET A 348 9.37 -0.56 -4.11
C MET A 348 7.96 -0.93 -3.65
N ASP A 349 7.83 -1.89 -2.75
CA ASP A 349 6.53 -2.33 -2.24
C ASP A 349 5.81 -1.23 -1.44
N ASN A 350 6.57 -0.36 -0.75
CA ASN A 350 6.03 0.79 -0.04
C ASN A 350 5.34 1.77 -1.00
N PHE A 351 6.00 2.16 -2.10
CA PHE A 351 5.40 3.07 -3.06
C PHE A 351 4.38 2.37 -3.97
N LEU A 352 4.42 1.06 -4.19
CA LEU A 352 3.33 0.36 -4.88
C LEU A 352 2.04 0.41 -4.04
N ARG A 353 2.14 0.45 -2.71
CA ARG A 353 0.97 0.54 -1.82
C ARG A 353 0.53 1.99 -1.53
N GLY A 354 1.46 2.93 -1.40
CA GLY A 354 1.18 4.35 -1.09
C GLY A 354 1.23 5.33 -2.28
N GLY A 355 1.94 4.95 -3.33
CA GLY A 355 2.25 5.71 -4.53
C GLY A 355 3.62 6.41 -4.47
N TYR A 356 4.35 6.41 -5.59
CA TYR A 356 5.62 7.10 -5.76
C TYR A 356 5.36 8.61 -6.02
N PRO A 357 5.89 9.52 -5.20
CA PRO A 357 5.64 10.95 -5.38
C PRO A 357 6.23 11.48 -6.68
N PHE A 358 5.42 12.18 -7.47
CA PHE A 358 5.85 12.85 -8.69
C PHE A 358 5.33 14.29 -8.69
N VAL A 359 6.24 15.24 -8.89
CA VAL A 359 5.95 16.68 -8.79
C VAL A 359 6.00 17.29 -10.19
N PHE A 360 4.90 17.91 -10.61
CA PHE A 360 4.85 18.78 -11.79
C PHE A 360 5.13 20.22 -11.38
N GLY A 361 5.82 20.96 -12.25
CA GLY A 361 6.10 22.38 -12.06
C GLY A 361 7.17 22.67 -11.02
N GLU A 362 7.45 23.96 -10.86
CA GLU A 362 8.44 24.49 -9.92
C GLU A 362 7.81 25.58 -9.04
N GLU A 363 8.45 25.88 -7.92
CA GLU A 363 8.06 26.95 -6.96
C GLU A 363 6.57 26.92 -6.57
N ASP A 364 5.82 28.00 -6.85
CA ASP A 364 4.43 28.20 -6.39
C ASP A 364 3.37 27.44 -7.23
N ASN A 365 3.76 26.81 -8.34
CA ASN A 365 2.85 26.08 -9.25
C ASN A 365 3.01 24.56 -9.17
N LYS A 366 3.52 24.03 -8.04
CA LYS A 366 3.73 22.59 -7.85
C LYS A 366 2.43 21.82 -7.76
N SER A 367 2.34 20.69 -8.46
CA SER A 367 1.27 19.71 -8.33
C SER A 367 1.85 18.33 -8.06
N VAL A 368 1.42 17.68 -6.98
CA VAL A 368 1.97 16.39 -6.54
C VAL A 368 1.00 15.27 -6.84
N ILE A 369 1.40 14.29 -7.64
CA ILE A 369 0.65 13.04 -7.84
C ILE A 369 1.43 11.84 -7.32
N HIS A 370 0.73 10.73 -7.09
CA HIS A 370 1.32 9.54 -6.46
C HIS A 370 1.19 8.32 -7.38
N LEU A 371 2.24 8.10 -8.19
CA LEU A 371 2.29 7.12 -9.26
C LEU A 371 2.31 5.68 -8.75
N PHE A 372 1.80 4.74 -9.54
CA PHE A 372 1.86 3.28 -9.32
C PHE A 372 1.18 2.76 -8.05
N SER A 373 0.51 3.63 -7.30
CA SER A 373 -0.27 3.27 -6.12
C SER A 373 -1.37 2.26 -6.46
N ARG A 374 -1.61 1.30 -5.57
CA ARG A 374 -2.70 0.33 -5.69
C ARG A 374 -3.08 -0.26 -4.34
N LYS A 375 -4.37 -0.59 -4.19
CA LYS A 375 -4.82 -1.42 -3.08
C LYS A 375 -4.17 -2.81 -3.21
N HIS A 376 -3.78 -3.34 -2.06
CA HIS A 376 -3.11 -4.61 -1.87
C HIS A 376 -4.07 -5.82 -2.01
N GLY A 377 -4.75 -5.92 -3.15
CA GLY A 377 -5.47 -7.13 -3.55
C GLY A 377 -4.58 -8.03 -4.41
N ASP A 378 -4.58 -9.32 -4.12
CA ASP A 378 -3.77 -10.36 -4.76
C ASP A 378 -4.42 -11.75 -4.51
N PRO A 379 -3.93 -12.86 -5.09
CA PRO A 379 -4.52 -14.18 -4.87
C PRO A 379 -4.57 -14.65 -3.40
N GLU A 380 -3.64 -14.20 -2.53
CA GLU A 380 -3.65 -14.48 -1.09
C GLU A 380 -4.52 -13.48 -0.28
N ARG A 381 -4.92 -12.35 -0.90
CA ARG A 381 -5.91 -11.35 -0.41
C ARG A 381 -7.05 -11.13 -1.40
N ASP A 382 -7.73 -12.20 -1.79
CA ASP A 382 -8.76 -12.21 -2.83
C ASP A 382 -10.00 -11.33 -2.52
N TYR A 383 -10.24 -11.06 -1.24
CA TYR A 383 -11.26 -10.16 -0.71
C TYR A 383 -10.98 -8.67 -0.98
N ASN A 384 -9.73 -8.28 -1.27
CA ASN A 384 -9.38 -6.90 -1.59
C ASN A 384 -9.53 -6.63 -3.09
N PHE A 385 -10.37 -5.65 -3.46
CA PHE A 385 -10.47 -5.17 -4.83
C PHE A 385 -9.37 -4.16 -5.14
N PHE A 386 -8.42 -4.51 -6.00
CA PHE A 386 -7.32 -3.63 -6.42
C PHE A 386 -7.63 -2.91 -7.74
N SER A 387 -7.03 -1.73 -7.94
CA SER A 387 -7.02 -1.00 -9.20
C SER A 387 -5.63 -0.44 -9.50
N ILE A 388 -5.16 -0.63 -10.74
CA ILE A 388 -3.95 -0.08 -11.36
C ILE A 388 -4.38 0.50 -12.70
N ASN A 389 -4.60 1.80 -12.80
CA ASN A 389 -5.12 2.38 -14.03
C ASN A 389 -4.14 2.13 -15.19
N GLY A 390 -4.62 1.51 -16.26
CA GLY A 390 -3.91 1.31 -17.52
C GLY A 390 -3.76 2.61 -18.32
N GLU A 391 -3.14 3.62 -17.73
CA GLU A 391 -2.90 4.93 -18.30
C GLU A 391 -1.46 5.38 -18.01
N TYR A 392 -0.97 6.38 -18.74
CA TYR A 392 0.27 7.07 -18.37
C TYR A 392 0.12 7.76 -17.02
N TYR A 393 1.23 8.02 -16.33
CA TYR A 393 1.20 8.58 -14.98
C TYR A 393 0.21 7.83 -14.07
N SER A 394 0.19 6.50 -14.19
CA SER A 394 -0.79 5.62 -13.56
C SER A 394 -0.91 5.89 -12.06
N GLN A 395 -2.13 6.08 -11.60
CA GLN A 395 -2.47 6.20 -10.18
C GLN A 395 -3.52 5.13 -9.83
N GLY A 396 -3.58 4.75 -8.57
CA GLY A 396 -4.64 3.88 -8.07
C GLY A 396 -5.22 4.38 -6.75
N ASN A 397 -6.09 3.57 -6.17
CA ASN A 397 -6.72 3.84 -4.89
C ASN A 397 -5.99 3.14 -3.74
N GLY A 398 -6.24 3.61 -2.52
CA GLY A 398 -5.78 2.95 -1.32
C GLY A 398 -6.66 3.29 -0.11
N ASN A 399 -6.52 2.52 0.96
CA ASN A 399 -7.19 2.87 2.21
C ASN A 399 -6.39 3.96 2.95
N PHE A 400 -7.07 4.81 3.70
CA PHE A 400 -6.52 5.97 4.40
C PHE A 400 -5.26 5.62 5.21
N ARG A 401 -5.37 4.65 6.13
CA ARG A 401 -4.24 4.19 6.96
C ARG A 401 -3.07 3.73 6.11
N ASP A 402 -3.32 2.83 5.15
CA ASP A 402 -2.28 2.23 4.33
C ASP A 402 -1.46 3.31 3.62
N VAL A 403 -2.16 4.20 2.90
CA VAL A 403 -1.53 5.26 2.11
C VAL A 403 -0.82 6.28 3.02
N ASN A 404 -1.44 6.67 4.13
CA ASN A 404 -0.83 7.59 5.09
C ASN A 404 0.49 7.03 5.65
N GLN A 405 0.46 5.78 6.11
CA GLN A 405 1.65 5.11 6.61
C GLN A 405 2.75 4.96 5.56
N ASN A 406 2.41 4.65 4.31
CA ASN A 406 3.41 4.50 3.26
C ASN A 406 4.06 5.85 2.89
N ARG A 407 3.27 6.92 2.85
CA ARG A 407 3.73 8.28 2.51
C ARG A 407 4.45 9.00 3.65
N ARG A 408 4.45 8.40 4.85
CA ARG A 408 5.13 8.92 6.05
C ARG A 408 6.56 9.36 5.79
N ASN A 409 7.32 8.57 5.02
CA ASN A 409 8.74 8.79 4.78
C ASN A 409 9.03 9.50 3.45
N ASP A 410 8.02 9.94 2.69
CA ASP A 410 8.21 10.50 1.35
C ASP A 410 9.22 11.65 1.33
N LEU A 411 9.22 12.51 2.35
CA LEU A 411 10.12 13.66 2.44
C LEU A 411 11.60 13.30 2.64
N LEU A 412 11.90 12.07 3.08
CA LEU A 412 13.28 11.57 3.14
C LEU A 412 13.85 11.26 1.75
N PHE A 413 12.99 11.14 0.74
CA PHE A 413 13.35 10.75 -0.61
C PHE A 413 13.01 11.88 -1.60
N ASN A 414 11.75 12.33 -1.58
CA ASN A 414 11.19 13.33 -2.47
C ASN A 414 10.79 14.59 -1.69
N LYS A 415 11.79 15.35 -1.23
CA LYS A 415 11.59 16.58 -0.43
C LYS A 415 10.64 17.61 -1.07
N GLU A 416 10.57 17.64 -2.41
CA GLU A 416 9.73 18.56 -3.19
C GLU A 416 8.22 18.36 -2.97
N VAL A 417 7.81 17.23 -2.37
CA VAL A 417 6.44 17.00 -1.92
C VAL A 417 5.98 18.05 -0.90
N GLY A 418 6.92 18.61 -0.12
CA GLY A 418 6.61 19.64 0.87
C GLY A 418 5.53 19.20 1.88
N ASP A 419 4.58 20.08 2.15
CA ASP A 419 3.48 19.83 3.10
C ASP A 419 2.25 19.15 2.46
N PHE A 420 2.31 18.77 1.18
CA PHE A 420 1.18 18.23 0.43
C PHE A 420 0.48 17.05 1.14
N ASN A 421 1.26 16.10 1.67
CA ASN A 421 0.70 14.95 2.37
C ASN A 421 0.06 15.35 3.72
N VAL A 422 0.69 16.26 4.48
CA VAL A 422 0.10 16.84 5.72
C VAL A 422 -1.23 17.48 5.38
N LYS A 423 -1.24 18.36 4.36
CA LYS A 423 -2.43 19.05 3.90
C LYS A 423 -3.54 18.09 3.47
N THR A 424 -3.19 17.05 2.70
CA THR A 424 -4.14 16.06 2.20
C THR A 424 -4.84 15.33 3.34
N PHE A 425 -4.08 14.70 4.24
CA PHE A 425 -4.66 13.85 5.27
C PHE A 425 -5.38 14.65 6.36
N TYR A 426 -4.89 15.84 6.74
CA TYR A 426 -5.62 16.68 7.69
C TYR A 426 -6.89 17.29 7.11
N GLN A 427 -6.93 17.65 5.82
CA GLN A 427 -8.20 18.09 5.21
C GLN A 427 -9.26 16.99 5.24
N LEU A 428 -8.85 15.74 5.05
CA LEU A 428 -9.74 14.58 5.10
C LEU A 428 -10.28 14.24 6.50
N ILE A 429 -9.74 14.85 7.56
CA ILE A 429 -10.31 14.75 8.91
C ILE A 429 -11.62 15.56 8.98
N GLN A 430 -12.68 14.90 9.40
CA GLN A 430 -13.99 15.48 9.70
C GLN A 430 -13.93 16.33 10.96
N ILE A 431 -14.92 17.21 11.14
CA ILE A 431 -14.97 18.07 12.33
C ILE A 431 -15.20 17.27 13.62
N ASP A 432 -15.75 16.06 13.51
CA ASP A 432 -15.94 15.08 14.58
C ASP A 432 -14.81 14.06 14.70
N GLY A 433 -13.64 14.34 14.11
CA GLY A 433 -12.40 13.59 14.33
C GLY A 433 -12.29 12.24 13.62
N TYR A 434 -13.19 11.90 12.70
CA TYR A 434 -13.08 10.73 11.81
C TYR A 434 -12.61 11.10 10.40
N ASN A 435 -12.52 10.13 9.50
CA ASN A 435 -12.03 10.32 8.14
C ASN A 435 -12.67 9.31 7.16
N PRO A 436 -12.62 9.57 5.84
CA PRO A 436 -13.00 8.58 4.84
C PRO A 436 -12.07 7.36 4.87
N LEU A 437 -12.56 6.20 4.44
CA LEU A 437 -11.75 4.99 4.28
C LEU A 437 -10.89 5.04 3.02
N GLU A 438 -11.42 5.51 1.89
CA GLU A 438 -10.73 5.44 0.60
C GLU A 438 -10.08 6.78 0.25
N VAL A 439 -8.81 6.73 -0.18
CA VAL A 439 -8.09 7.82 -0.84
C VAL A 439 -7.92 7.45 -2.31
N ARG A 440 -8.30 8.37 -3.21
CA ARG A 440 -8.35 8.16 -4.66
C ARG A 440 -7.31 9.03 -5.38
N PRO A 441 -7.01 8.76 -6.66
CA PRO A 441 -6.14 9.60 -7.47
C PRO A 441 -6.56 11.06 -7.45
N SER A 442 -5.59 11.97 -7.35
CA SER A 442 -5.87 13.40 -7.47
C SER A 442 -6.40 13.72 -8.86
N THR A 443 -7.46 14.54 -8.90
CA THR A 443 -8.00 15.08 -10.15
C THR A 443 -7.65 16.56 -10.26
N PHE A 444 -7.68 17.07 -11.48
CA PHE A 444 -7.48 18.46 -11.81
C PHE A 444 -8.70 18.99 -12.54
N ARG A 445 -8.95 20.29 -12.40
CA ARG A 445 -9.96 21.01 -13.17
C ARG A 445 -9.48 22.42 -13.42
N ILE A 446 -9.63 22.91 -14.64
CA ILE A 446 -9.31 24.30 -15.02
C ILE A 446 -10.12 25.26 -14.12
N LYS A 447 -9.44 26.24 -13.52
CA LYS A 447 -10.06 27.27 -12.70
C LYS A 447 -10.99 28.12 -13.57
N ALA A 448 -12.16 28.50 -13.04
CA ALA A 448 -13.13 29.28 -13.81
C ALA A 448 -12.54 30.62 -14.27
N GLU A 449 -11.70 31.22 -13.44
CA GLU A 449 -10.97 32.46 -13.70
C GLU A 449 -9.82 32.33 -14.71
N GLU A 450 -9.27 31.12 -14.90
CA GLU A 450 -8.16 30.85 -15.84
C GLU A 450 -8.62 30.24 -17.18
N GLU A 451 -9.93 30.03 -17.36
CA GLU A 451 -10.48 29.31 -18.52
C GLU A 451 -10.05 29.92 -19.86
N SER A 452 -10.12 31.25 -19.98
CA SER A 452 -9.71 31.95 -21.21
C SER A 452 -8.22 31.80 -21.50
N ALA A 453 -7.37 31.85 -20.47
CA ALA A 453 -5.92 31.70 -20.62
C ALA A 453 -5.54 30.26 -20.97
N ALA A 454 -6.21 29.28 -20.36
CA ALA A 454 -6.06 27.87 -20.70
C ALA A 454 -6.50 27.60 -22.15
N GLU A 455 -7.60 28.19 -22.61
CA GLU A 455 -8.07 28.09 -23.99
C GLU A 455 -7.04 28.63 -24.99
N GLU A 456 -6.49 29.83 -24.74
CA GLU A 456 -5.46 30.43 -25.60
C GLU A 456 -4.18 29.56 -25.66
N PHE A 457 -3.77 29.03 -24.51
CA PHE A 457 -2.66 28.09 -24.43
C PHE A 457 -2.94 26.82 -25.24
N LEU A 458 -4.11 26.19 -25.07
CA LEU A 458 -4.47 24.96 -25.78
C LEU A 458 -4.53 25.18 -27.31
N LYS A 459 -5.05 26.32 -27.78
CA LYS A 459 -5.05 26.69 -29.21
C LYS A 459 -3.65 26.79 -29.80
N THR A 460 -2.67 27.21 -28.99
CA THR A 460 -1.27 27.34 -29.41
C THR A 460 -0.52 26.01 -29.32
N ALA A 461 -0.77 25.25 -28.24
CA ALA A 461 -0.07 24.02 -27.95
C ALA A 461 -0.58 22.82 -28.77
N ALA A 462 -1.89 22.76 -29.07
CA ALA A 462 -2.54 21.67 -29.80
C ALA A 462 -3.56 22.21 -30.83
N PRO A 463 -3.11 22.85 -31.93
CA PRO A 463 -3.98 23.70 -32.77
C PRO A 463 -5.14 23.00 -33.48
N LYS A 464 -5.03 21.69 -33.73
CA LYS A 464 -6.03 20.93 -34.52
C LYS A 464 -7.16 20.34 -33.65
N GLU A 465 -6.92 20.04 -32.38
CA GLU A 465 -7.87 19.33 -31.49
C GLU A 465 -8.02 19.97 -30.08
N TRP A 466 -7.73 21.27 -29.93
CA TRP A 466 -7.76 21.98 -28.65
C TRP A 466 -9.13 21.92 -27.95
N GLU A 467 -10.25 21.85 -28.68
CA GLU A 467 -11.59 21.78 -28.08
C GLU A 467 -11.81 20.51 -27.25
N VAL A 468 -11.22 19.38 -27.66
CA VAL A 468 -11.31 18.10 -26.94
C VAL A 468 -10.59 18.20 -25.60
N LEU A 469 -9.40 18.81 -25.61
CA LEU A 469 -8.59 19.03 -24.42
C LEU A 469 -9.25 20.02 -23.47
N LEU A 470 -9.84 21.11 -23.99
CA LEU A 470 -10.58 22.07 -23.17
C LEU A 470 -11.84 21.43 -22.57
N GLY A 471 -12.59 20.65 -23.36
CA GLY A 471 -13.77 19.92 -22.88
C GLY A 471 -13.44 18.92 -21.77
N THR A 472 -12.28 18.28 -21.86
CA THR A 472 -11.76 17.40 -20.80
C THR A 472 -11.33 18.21 -19.57
N GLY A 473 -10.59 19.30 -19.76
CA GLY A 473 -10.08 20.18 -18.70
C GLY A 473 -11.18 20.86 -17.85
N LYS A 474 -12.38 21.03 -18.42
CA LYS A 474 -13.58 21.54 -17.72
C LYS A 474 -14.20 20.52 -16.75
N LYS A 475 -13.92 19.23 -16.93
CA LYS A 475 -14.34 18.14 -16.02
C LYS A 475 -13.18 17.73 -15.13
N PRO A 476 -13.40 17.01 -14.01
CA PRO A 476 -12.29 16.45 -13.25
C PRO A 476 -11.52 15.46 -14.12
N PHE A 477 -10.19 15.64 -14.23
CA PHE A 477 -9.33 14.78 -15.05
C PHE A 477 -8.02 14.41 -14.33
N THR A 478 -7.37 13.32 -14.75
CA THR A 478 -5.98 12.99 -14.33
C THR A 478 -4.98 13.37 -15.42
N PRO A 479 -3.69 13.63 -15.09
CA PRO A 479 -2.67 13.83 -16.11
C PRO A 479 -2.58 12.67 -17.11
N GLY A 480 -2.79 11.44 -16.61
CA GLY A 480 -2.88 10.23 -17.41
C GLY A 480 -3.99 10.23 -18.45
N GLN A 481 -5.17 10.76 -18.12
CA GLN A 481 -6.28 10.93 -19.06
C GLN A 481 -5.96 11.92 -20.18
N ILE A 482 -5.26 13.02 -19.87
CA ILE A 482 -4.82 13.98 -20.89
C ILE A 482 -3.77 13.34 -21.81
N ALA A 483 -2.74 12.70 -21.24
CA ALA A 483 -1.71 12.01 -22.02
C ALA A 483 -2.31 10.86 -22.87
N GLY A 484 -3.27 10.12 -22.33
CA GLY A 484 -4.03 9.09 -23.04
C GLY A 484 -4.86 9.67 -24.18
N THR A 485 -5.45 10.85 -24.01
CA THR A 485 -6.19 11.57 -25.05
C THR A 485 -5.27 12.01 -26.18
N LEU A 486 -4.09 12.57 -25.86
CA LEU A 486 -3.07 12.93 -26.85
C LEU A 486 -2.68 11.72 -27.70
N ALA A 487 -2.42 10.57 -27.05
CA ALA A 487 -2.08 9.33 -27.74
C ALA A 487 -3.23 8.75 -28.57
N ARG A 488 -4.47 8.76 -28.06
CA ARG A 488 -5.66 8.21 -28.74
C ARG A 488 -5.94 8.94 -30.05
N TYR A 489 -5.88 10.28 -30.04
CA TYR A 489 -6.20 11.09 -31.21
C TYR A 489 -4.97 11.50 -32.04
N SER A 490 -3.77 11.02 -31.67
CA SER A 490 -2.50 11.41 -32.30
C SER A 490 -2.33 12.93 -32.39
N ILE A 491 -2.68 13.63 -31.30
CA ILE A 491 -2.63 15.10 -31.24
C ILE A 491 -1.17 15.53 -31.24
N GLU A 492 -0.80 16.32 -32.24
CA GLU A 492 0.54 16.89 -32.36
C GLU A 492 0.68 18.13 -31.46
N LEU A 493 1.61 18.07 -30.51
CA LEU A 493 1.95 19.21 -29.65
C LEU A 493 3.03 20.08 -30.28
N THR A 494 2.95 21.41 -30.09
CA THR A 494 4.01 22.35 -30.50
C THR A 494 5.16 22.44 -29.48
N ILE A 495 4.98 21.84 -28.30
CA ILE A 495 5.94 21.76 -27.18
C ILE A 495 6.02 20.31 -26.68
N SER A 496 6.93 20.01 -25.74
CA SER A 496 6.99 18.67 -25.17
C SER A 496 5.76 18.35 -24.31
N GLU A 497 5.41 17.06 -24.19
CA GLU A 497 4.27 16.62 -23.35
C GLU A 497 4.43 17.02 -21.88
N ASP A 498 5.66 16.98 -21.35
CA ASP A 498 5.94 17.34 -19.95
C ASP A 498 5.74 18.85 -19.72
N GLU A 499 6.21 19.70 -20.64
CA GLU A 499 5.96 21.15 -20.62
C GLU A 499 4.46 21.44 -20.79
N PHE A 500 3.79 20.70 -21.68
CA PHE A 500 2.36 20.85 -21.91
C PHE A 500 1.54 20.54 -20.66
N LEU A 501 1.76 19.38 -20.04
CA LEU A 501 1.07 18.99 -18.80
C LEU A 501 1.38 19.98 -17.68
N THR A 502 2.65 20.32 -17.47
CA THR A 502 3.05 21.29 -16.42
C THR A 502 2.33 22.63 -16.61
N LYS A 503 2.27 23.14 -17.84
CA LYS A 503 1.61 24.41 -18.12
C LYS A 503 0.09 24.31 -17.98
N LEU A 504 -0.53 23.23 -18.47
CA LEU A 504 -1.98 22.99 -18.32
C LEU A 504 -2.39 22.93 -16.84
N LEU A 505 -1.62 22.19 -16.03
CA LEU A 505 -1.89 22.04 -14.59
C LEU A 505 -1.77 23.36 -13.83
N SER A 506 -0.94 24.30 -14.28
CA SER A 506 -0.85 25.65 -13.68
C SER A 506 -2.16 26.44 -13.74
N PHE A 507 -3.03 26.16 -14.72
CA PHE A 507 -4.36 26.76 -14.84
C PHE A 507 -5.42 26.03 -14.00
N CYS A 508 -5.06 24.95 -13.30
CA CYS A 508 -5.99 24.04 -12.65
C CYS A 508 -5.98 24.15 -11.12
N ASN A 509 -7.09 23.80 -10.50
CA ASN A 509 -7.11 23.38 -9.09
C ASN A 509 -6.83 21.88 -9.01
N GLN A 510 -5.91 21.49 -8.13
CA GLN A 510 -5.74 20.08 -7.74
C GLN A 510 -6.78 19.72 -6.67
N ASN A 511 -7.58 18.69 -6.94
CA ASN A 511 -8.58 18.17 -6.03
C ASN A 511 -8.06 16.95 -5.28
N ILE A 512 -8.28 16.92 -3.97
CA ILE A 512 -8.13 15.71 -3.15
C ILE A 512 -9.40 14.89 -3.34
N GLU A 513 -9.24 13.60 -3.67
CA GLU A 513 -10.36 12.70 -3.89
C GLU A 513 -10.42 11.59 -2.82
N ALA A 514 -11.60 11.37 -2.25
CA ALA A 514 -11.82 10.39 -1.18
C ALA A 514 -13.25 9.83 -1.17
N GLY A 515 -13.41 8.66 -0.55
CA GLY A 515 -14.70 7.99 -0.39
C GLY A 515 -14.91 7.45 1.02
N PHE A 516 -16.14 7.56 1.54
CA PHE A 516 -16.48 7.08 2.90
C PHE A 516 -16.11 5.61 3.12
N GLY A 517 -16.46 4.72 2.19
CA GLY A 517 -16.22 3.27 2.32
C GLY A 517 -17.18 2.62 3.31
N GLU A 518 -16.66 1.94 4.33
CA GLU A 518 -17.44 1.01 5.17
C GLU A 518 -17.62 1.43 6.64
N GLY A 519 -16.90 2.44 7.12
CA GLY A 519 -17.00 2.87 8.52
C GLY A 519 -15.80 3.66 9.01
N TYR A 520 -15.75 3.88 10.32
CA TYR A 520 -14.72 4.70 10.97
C TYR A 520 -13.91 3.90 11.98
N TRP A 521 -12.66 3.64 11.65
CA TRP A 521 -11.67 2.99 12.51
C TRP A 521 -11.15 3.94 13.58
N SER A 522 -10.85 3.40 14.76
CA SER A 522 -10.42 4.20 15.92
C SER A 522 -9.02 4.77 15.78
N ASP A 523 -8.14 4.12 15.01
CA ASP A 523 -6.70 4.41 14.88
C ASP A 523 -6.36 5.37 13.73
N HIS A 524 -7.18 5.45 12.67
CA HIS A 524 -6.81 6.13 11.41
C HIS A 524 -6.22 7.55 11.55
N TRP A 525 -6.69 8.34 12.52
CA TRP A 525 -6.24 9.71 12.73
C TRP A 525 -4.81 9.78 13.32
N ASP A 526 -4.36 8.73 14.00
CA ASP A 526 -3.11 8.75 14.77
C ASP A 526 -1.87 8.86 13.88
N TYR A 527 -1.93 8.27 12.68
CA TYR A 527 -0.85 8.26 11.70
C TYR A 527 -0.50 9.65 11.15
N ASN A 528 -1.42 10.62 11.26
CA ASN A 528 -1.23 11.96 10.71
C ASN A 528 -0.09 12.74 11.39
N LEU A 529 0.18 12.50 12.66
CA LEU A 529 1.23 13.23 13.39
C LEU A 529 2.62 12.90 12.84
N ASP A 530 2.84 11.65 12.44
CA ASP A 530 4.10 11.21 11.84
C ASP A 530 4.43 12.02 10.55
N LEU A 531 3.42 12.46 9.79
CA LEU A 531 3.62 13.33 8.62
C LEU A 531 4.16 14.72 9.01
N ILE A 532 3.64 15.28 10.11
CA ILE A 532 4.11 16.58 10.63
C ILE A 532 5.53 16.44 11.17
N GLU A 533 5.78 15.43 11.99
CA GLU A 533 7.11 15.18 12.57
C GLU A 533 8.16 14.99 11.46
N ASN A 534 7.86 14.20 10.42
CA ASN A 534 8.80 13.99 9.32
C ASN A 534 8.94 15.22 8.41
N TYR A 535 7.90 16.05 8.25
CA TYR A 535 8.07 17.35 7.59
C TYR A 535 9.04 18.25 8.36
N LEU A 536 8.89 18.31 9.68
CA LEU A 536 9.73 19.14 10.54
C LEU A 536 11.15 18.59 10.70
N LYS A 537 11.40 17.30 10.43
CA LYS A 537 12.76 16.75 10.31
C LYS A 537 13.52 17.32 9.11
N ILE A 538 12.83 17.74 8.05
CA ILE A 538 13.44 18.30 6.82
C ILE A 538 13.37 19.83 6.78
N TYR A 539 12.25 20.38 7.27
CA TYR A 539 11.95 21.82 7.27
C TYR A 539 11.64 22.33 8.69
N PRO A 540 12.56 22.20 9.66
CA PRO A 540 12.32 22.61 11.04
C PRO A 540 11.98 24.10 11.16
N GLU A 541 12.55 24.94 10.28
CA GLU A 541 12.32 26.38 10.25
C GLU A 541 10.91 26.77 9.79
N LYS A 542 10.16 25.83 9.20
CA LYS A 542 8.81 26.05 8.68
C LYS A 542 7.71 25.72 9.70
N LYS A 543 8.05 25.39 10.95
CA LYS A 543 7.09 24.96 11.98
C LYS A 543 5.94 25.96 12.19
N GLU A 544 6.24 27.24 12.35
CA GLU A 544 5.23 28.29 12.53
C GLU A 544 4.36 28.44 11.28
N ALA A 545 4.98 28.54 10.11
CA ALA A 545 4.28 28.66 8.83
C ALA A 545 3.35 27.47 8.54
N LEU A 546 3.80 26.24 8.80
CA LEU A 546 3.01 25.01 8.62
C LEU A 546 1.76 25.01 9.52
N LEU A 547 1.94 25.38 10.79
CA LEU A 547 0.89 25.25 11.80
C LEU A 547 -0.12 26.40 11.76
N PHE A 548 0.31 27.62 11.45
CA PHE A 548 -0.48 28.84 11.58
C PHE A 548 -0.63 29.64 10.28
N GLY A 549 0.27 29.48 9.31
CA GLY A 549 0.32 30.31 8.11
C GLY A 549 -0.79 30.03 7.10
N ASP A 550 -1.12 28.76 6.87
CA ASP A 550 -2.13 28.36 5.90
C ASP A 550 -3.52 28.20 6.55
N LYS A 551 -4.45 29.10 6.18
CA LYS A 551 -5.84 29.13 6.67
C LYS A 551 -6.83 28.37 5.79
N THR A 552 -6.36 27.62 4.80
CA THR A 552 -7.22 26.94 3.82
C THR A 552 -7.57 25.50 4.21
N TYR A 553 -7.19 25.01 5.40
CA TYR A 553 -7.53 23.64 5.81
C TYR A 553 -9.03 23.49 5.99
N ARG A 554 -9.62 22.50 5.31
CA ARG A 554 -11.06 22.21 5.37
C ARG A 554 -11.37 21.02 6.28
N TYR A 555 -12.66 20.76 6.44
CA TYR A 555 -13.18 19.53 7.05
C TYR A 555 -13.90 18.70 5.99
N TYR A 556 -13.53 17.42 5.89
CA TYR A 556 -14.28 16.46 5.07
C TYR A 556 -15.71 16.35 5.58
N ASN A 557 -16.66 16.23 4.66
CA ASN A 557 -18.07 16.15 4.95
C ASN A 557 -18.61 14.77 4.56
N SER A 558 -18.61 13.82 5.49
CA SER A 558 -19.00 12.45 5.17
C SER A 558 -20.51 12.31 4.94
N PRO A 559 -20.94 11.39 4.06
CA PRO A 559 -22.34 10.98 3.93
C PRO A 559 -22.84 10.12 5.11
N ALA A 560 -21.95 9.68 6.01
CA ALA A 560 -22.32 8.90 7.18
C ALA A 560 -22.10 9.71 8.47
N ARG A 561 -22.81 9.34 9.54
CA ARG A 561 -22.65 9.93 10.87
C ARG A 561 -22.66 8.87 11.97
N VAL A 562 -21.95 9.15 13.06
CA VAL A 562 -22.01 8.35 14.30
C VAL A 562 -23.28 8.69 15.06
N LEU A 563 -24.05 7.66 15.44
CA LEU A 563 -25.28 7.81 16.21
C LEU A 563 -25.01 8.06 17.70
N PRO A 564 -25.90 8.79 18.40
CA PRO A 564 -25.82 8.94 19.84
C PRO A 564 -26.13 7.62 20.56
N ARG A 565 -25.70 7.48 21.81
CA ARG A 565 -25.89 6.31 22.68
C ARG A 565 -27.35 5.89 22.77
N SER A 566 -28.28 6.85 22.82
CA SER A 566 -29.73 6.59 22.81
C SER A 566 -30.23 5.80 21.59
N GLU A 567 -29.47 5.82 20.48
CA GLU A 567 -29.80 5.14 19.23
C GLU A 567 -28.86 3.96 18.91
N LYS A 568 -27.72 3.81 19.59
CA LYS A 568 -26.78 2.69 19.34
C LYS A 568 -26.62 1.72 20.51
N TYR A 569 -27.12 2.04 21.70
CA TYR A 569 -27.08 1.12 22.85
C TYR A 569 -28.34 0.28 22.90
N VAL A 570 -28.19 -1.02 22.67
CA VAL A 570 -29.30 -1.96 22.49
C VAL A 570 -29.27 -3.06 23.53
N ILE A 571 -30.47 -3.47 23.98
CA ILE A 571 -30.67 -4.61 24.87
C ILE A 571 -30.86 -5.85 23.99
N ILE A 572 -29.93 -6.79 24.09
CA ILE A 572 -30.00 -8.05 23.34
C ILE A 572 -30.90 -9.07 24.03
N SER A 573 -31.29 -10.12 23.32
CA SER A 573 -32.18 -11.18 23.82
C SER A 573 -31.69 -11.89 25.09
N LYS A 574 -30.38 -11.82 25.38
CA LYS A 574 -29.76 -12.35 26.61
C LYS A 574 -29.94 -11.43 27.83
N GLY A 575 -30.56 -10.26 27.67
CA GLY A 575 -30.74 -9.29 28.76
C GLY A 575 -29.48 -8.48 29.06
N GLU A 576 -28.61 -8.30 28.08
CA GLU A 576 -27.36 -7.53 28.21
C GLU A 576 -27.39 -6.31 27.29
N LEU A 577 -26.60 -5.28 27.61
CA LEU A 577 -26.43 -4.10 26.75
C LEU A 577 -25.27 -4.30 25.77
N ARG A 578 -25.43 -3.81 24.54
CA ARG A 578 -24.40 -3.78 23.47
C ARG A 578 -24.46 -2.47 22.70
N GLN A 579 -23.36 -2.13 22.02
CA GLN A 579 -23.32 -1.01 21.09
C GLN A 579 -23.42 -1.51 19.63
N TYR A 580 -24.62 -1.50 19.05
CA TYR A 580 -24.84 -1.94 17.66
C TYR A 580 -25.50 -0.86 16.81
N GLY A 581 -25.19 -0.88 15.51
CA GLY A 581 -25.67 0.14 14.58
C GLY A 581 -25.07 1.52 14.85
N ALA A 582 -23.76 1.59 15.15
CA ALA A 582 -23.10 2.85 15.50
C ALA A 582 -23.13 3.93 14.39
N LEU A 583 -23.35 3.53 13.13
CA LEU A 583 -23.31 4.40 11.97
C LEU A 583 -24.61 4.33 11.17
N VAL A 584 -24.99 5.46 10.58
CA VAL A 584 -26.07 5.54 9.58
C VAL A 584 -25.61 6.38 8.39
N HIS A 585 -26.05 5.99 7.17
CA HIS A 585 -25.99 6.88 6.01
C HIS A 585 -27.02 7.99 6.16
N ASP A 586 -26.55 9.23 6.19
CA ASP A 586 -27.38 10.41 6.40
C ASP A 586 -28.03 10.83 5.08
N VAL A 587 -29.15 10.18 4.75
CA VAL A 587 -29.91 10.42 3.51
C VAL A 587 -30.40 11.86 3.42
N GLU A 588 -30.73 12.50 4.56
CA GLU A 588 -31.12 13.90 4.60
C GLU A 588 -29.96 14.80 4.15
N LYS A 589 -28.75 14.52 4.62
CA LYS A 589 -27.53 15.23 4.23
C LYS A 589 -27.15 14.98 2.77
N GLU A 590 -27.25 13.74 2.29
CA GLU A 590 -26.97 13.39 0.88
C GLU A 590 -27.90 14.11 -0.11
N ASN A 591 -29.15 14.36 0.29
CA ASN A 591 -30.14 15.04 -0.54
C ASN A 591 -30.04 16.58 -0.52
N LYS A 592 -29.13 17.16 0.27
CA LYS A 592 -28.94 18.62 0.29
C LYS A 592 -28.27 19.12 -1.00
N PRO A 593 -28.67 20.29 -1.53
CA PRO A 593 -28.04 20.88 -2.70
C PRO A 593 -26.52 21.06 -2.53
N GLY A 594 -25.76 20.62 -3.53
CA GLY A 594 -24.30 20.74 -3.54
C GLY A 594 -23.54 19.60 -2.85
N PHE A 595 -24.23 18.62 -2.26
CA PHE A 595 -23.61 17.35 -1.85
C PHE A 595 -23.50 16.42 -3.06
N VAL A 596 -22.31 15.87 -3.31
CA VAL A 596 -22.04 14.95 -4.42
C VAL A 596 -22.00 13.53 -3.89
N LYS A 597 -23.00 12.72 -4.25
CA LYS A 597 -23.05 11.30 -3.89
C LYS A 597 -21.82 10.57 -4.45
N ASN A 598 -21.18 9.76 -3.62
CA ASN A 598 -19.93 9.05 -3.93
C ASN A 598 -18.71 9.94 -4.27
N GLY A 599 -18.83 11.27 -4.14
CA GLY A 599 -17.75 12.22 -4.36
C GLY A 599 -17.11 12.73 -3.06
N THR A 600 -16.11 13.60 -3.22
CA THR A 600 -15.44 14.28 -2.11
C THR A 600 -16.20 15.55 -1.74
N ASN A 601 -16.66 15.63 -0.50
CA ASN A 601 -17.47 16.73 0.00
C ASN A 601 -16.75 17.47 1.13
N TRP A 602 -16.92 18.79 1.19
CA TRP A 602 -16.32 19.68 2.19
C TRP A 602 -17.40 20.36 3.02
N LEU A 603 -17.18 20.51 4.33
CA LEU A 603 -18.14 21.13 5.24
C LEU A 603 -18.26 22.62 4.90
N LYS A 604 -19.49 23.13 4.94
CA LYS A 604 -19.81 24.54 4.64
C LYS A 604 -20.42 25.23 5.85
N ASN A 605 -20.36 26.55 5.86
CA ASN A 605 -21.12 27.36 6.80
C ASN A 605 -22.51 27.73 6.23
N LYS A 606 -23.36 28.36 7.04
CA LYS A 606 -24.69 28.86 6.64
C LYS A 606 -24.69 29.88 5.49
N LYS A 607 -23.53 30.46 5.15
CA LYS A 607 -23.35 31.35 3.99
C LYS A 607 -23.00 30.59 2.70
N GLY A 608 -22.81 29.28 2.79
CA GLY A 608 -22.42 28.42 1.66
C GLY A 608 -20.91 28.39 1.38
N GLU A 609 -20.10 29.03 2.21
CA GLU A 609 -18.64 29.06 2.10
C GLU A 609 -18.04 27.81 2.74
N TYR A 610 -16.88 27.36 2.26
CA TYR A 610 -16.16 26.26 2.92
C TYR A 610 -15.71 26.68 4.32
N VAL A 611 -15.90 25.80 5.29
CA VAL A 611 -15.28 25.96 6.61
C VAL A 611 -13.78 25.75 6.45
N SER A 612 -13.00 26.81 6.62
CA SER A 612 -11.55 26.80 6.49
C SER A 612 -10.89 27.23 7.79
N THR A 613 -9.72 26.67 8.11
CA THR A 613 -8.99 26.95 9.35
C THR A 613 -7.49 26.69 9.18
N THR A 614 -6.70 26.80 10.25
CA THR A 614 -5.27 26.43 10.27
C THR A 614 -5.06 24.98 10.69
N LEU A 615 -3.86 24.44 10.41
CA LEU A 615 -3.49 23.11 10.91
C LEU A 615 -3.49 23.05 12.45
N MET A 616 -3.04 24.11 13.13
CA MET A 616 -3.09 24.17 14.60
C MET A 616 -4.51 24.05 15.13
N ALA A 617 -5.47 24.77 14.54
CA ALA A 617 -6.87 24.69 14.95
C ALA A 617 -7.46 23.29 14.69
N LYS A 618 -7.08 22.62 13.58
CA LYS A 618 -7.44 21.22 13.31
C LYS A 618 -6.90 20.27 14.37
N LEU A 619 -5.65 20.44 14.80
CA LEU A 619 -5.01 19.63 15.83
C LEU A 619 -5.68 19.81 17.19
N ILE A 620 -6.02 21.05 17.57
CA ILE A 620 -6.77 21.34 18.80
C ILE A 620 -8.14 20.67 18.77
N ASN A 621 -8.87 20.81 17.66
CA ASN A 621 -10.18 20.17 17.50
C ASN A 621 -10.06 18.63 17.58
N LEU A 622 -9.13 18.04 16.83
CA LEU A 622 -8.90 16.59 16.85
C LEU A 622 -8.54 16.09 18.26
N SER A 623 -7.65 16.78 18.96
CA SER A 623 -7.27 16.45 20.33
C SER A 623 -8.46 16.52 21.29
N LEU A 624 -9.29 17.56 21.19
CA LEU A 624 -10.51 17.72 21.98
C LEU A 624 -11.49 16.56 21.73
N ILE A 625 -11.74 16.22 20.47
CA ILE A 625 -12.66 15.12 20.14
C ILE A 625 -12.13 13.79 20.68
N LYS A 626 -10.87 13.45 20.45
CA LYS A 626 -10.31 12.18 20.93
C LYS A 626 -10.23 12.12 22.46
N PHE A 627 -9.88 13.22 23.11
CA PHE A 627 -9.93 13.35 24.57
C PHE A 627 -11.34 13.14 25.12
N SER A 628 -12.35 13.76 24.51
CA SER A 628 -13.74 13.55 24.91
C SER A 628 -14.24 12.13 24.62
N THR A 629 -13.51 11.32 23.84
CA THR A 629 -13.83 9.93 23.46
C THR A 629 -13.02 8.91 24.27
N LEU A 630 -12.48 9.30 25.43
CA LEU A 630 -11.91 8.34 26.38
C LEU A 630 -13.01 7.45 26.98
N ASP A 631 -12.67 6.21 27.30
CA ASP A 631 -13.59 5.22 27.83
C ASP A 631 -14.08 5.53 29.27
N PRO A 632 -15.03 4.75 29.83
CA PRO A 632 -15.57 5.00 31.17
C PRO A 632 -14.56 4.99 32.31
N GLU A 633 -13.35 4.47 32.09
CA GLU A 633 -12.24 4.49 33.05
C GLU A 633 -11.19 5.57 32.72
N GLY A 634 -11.32 6.26 31.59
CA GLY A 634 -10.35 7.24 31.12
C GLY A 634 -9.04 6.63 30.63
N MET A 635 -9.03 5.34 30.26
CA MET A 635 -7.82 4.63 29.85
C MET A 635 -7.62 4.63 28.33
N GLY A 636 -8.48 3.95 27.59
CA GLY A 636 -8.43 3.82 26.13
C GLY A 636 -9.35 4.81 25.40
N VAL A 637 -9.09 5.05 24.12
CA VAL A 637 -10.05 5.75 23.23
C VAL A 637 -11.12 4.76 22.76
N GLU A 638 -12.39 5.14 22.86
CA GLU A 638 -13.54 4.29 22.52
C GLU A 638 -13.62 3.97 21.01
N MET A 639 -13.97 2.72 20.70
CA MET A 639 -14.27 2.26 19.34
C MET A 639 -15.73 2.58 18.95
N GLU A 640 -16.20 3.78 19.27
CA GLU A 640 -17.61 4.16 19.15
C GLU A 640 -18.10 4.39 17.71
N GLY A 641 -17.16 4.44 16.75
CA GLY A 641 -17.40 4.59 15.31
C GLY A 641 -17.73 3.27 14.59
N GLY A 642 -17.80 2.15 15.33
CA GLY A 642 -18.25 0.86 14.80
C GLY A 642 -17.18 0.00 14.13
N LYS A 643 -15.91 0.45 14.10
CA LYS A 643 -14.76 -0.34 13.64
C LYS A 643 -13.66 -0.32 14.72
N PRO A 644 -12.82 -1.37 14.80
CA PRO A 644 -11.71 -1.42 15.75
C PRO A 644 -10.55 -0.50 15.32
N GLY A 645 -9.40 -0.63 15.98
CA GLY A 645 -8.14 0.03 15.60
C GLY A 645 -7.36 -0.77 14.55
N TRP A 646 -6.04 -0.92 14.77
CA TRP A 646 -5.14 -1.58 13.83
C TRP A 646 -5.57 -3.01 13.45
N ASN A 647 -5.96 -3.81 14.45
CA ASN A 647 -6.32 -5.20 14.25
C ASN A 647 -7.79 -5.36 13.83
N ASP A 648 -8.02 -5.41 12.52
CA ASP A 648 -9.37 -5.54 11.96
C ASP A 648 -10.10 -6.80 12.44
N ALA A 649 -9.39 -7.85 12.86
CA ALA A 649 -9.98 -9.10 13.34
C ALA A 649 -10.63 -8.97 14.74
N MET A 650 -10.36 -7.86 15.45
CA MET A 650 -11.04 -7.44 16.68
C MET A 650 -12.38 -6.73 16.40
N ASN A 651 -13.03 -7.04 15.29
CA ASN A 651 -14.25 -6.37 14.81
C ASN A 651 -15.47 -6.49 15.75
N GLY A 652 -15.40 -7.31 16.80
CA GLY A 652 -16.45 -7.40 17.81
C GLY A 652 -16.30 -6.39 18.96
N LEU A 653 -15.10 -5.83 19.17
CA LEU A 653 -14.85 -4.87 20.25
C LEU A 653 -15.74 -3.63 20.24
N PRO A 654 -16.05 -3.00 19.08
CA PRO A 654 -17.00 -1.88 19.04
C PRO A 654 -18.36 -2.22 19.67
N GLY A 655 -18.82 -3.47 19.53
CA GLY A 655 -20.07 -3.97 20.12
C GLY A 655 -20.03 -4.15 21.63
N LEU A 656 -18.82 -4.41 22.15
CA LEU A 656 -18.51 -4.64 23.57
C LEU A 656 -17.99 -3.37 24.26
N PHE A 657 -18.35 -2.20 23.72
CA PHE A 657 -17.90 -0.89 24.20
C PHE A 657 -16.37 -0.77 24.28
N GLY A 658 -15.67 -1.47 23.39
CA GLY A 658 -14.23 -1.62 23.49
C GLY A 658 -13.46 -0.31 23.29
N SER A 659 -12.27 -0.26 23.87
CA SER A 659 -11.34 0.86 23.77
C SER A 659 -9.90 0.39 23.59
N GLY A 660 -9.04 1.27 23.06
CA GLY A 660 -7.64 0.97 22.78
C GLY A 660 -6.67 1.93 23.48
N MET A 661 -5.62 1.39 24.11
CA MET A 661 -4.47 2.16 24.60
C MET A 661 -3.56 2.71 23.50
N PRO A 662 -3.33 2.02 22.36
CA PRO A 662 -2.55 2.57 21.25
C PRO A 662 -3.00 3.99 20.88
N GLU A 663 -4.30 4.19 20.72
CA GLU A 663 -4.89 5.49 20.38
C GLU A 663 -4.71 6.53 21.50
N THR A 664 -4.76 6.11 22.78
CA THR A 664 -4.50 7.01 23.93
C THR A 664 -3.05 7.48 23.94
N LEU A 665 -2.09 6.61 23.63
CA LEU A 665 -0.67 6.97 23.56
C LEU A 665 -0.41 7.99 22.45
N GLU A 666 -1.11 7.84 21.32
CA GLU A 666 -1.03 8.81 20.23
C GLU A 666 -1.77 10.12 20.55
N LEU A 667 -2.84 10.08 21.36
CA LEU A 667 -3.47 11.28 21.90
C LEU A 667 -2.53 12.04 22.82
N LYS A 668 -1.80 11.34 23.70
CA LYS A 668 -0.74 11.93 24.53
C LYS A 668 0.29 12.65 23.65
N ARG A 669 0.85 11.95 22.65
CA ARG A 669 1.83 12.52 21.71
C ARG A 669 1.30 13.77 21.01
N THR A 670 0.05 13.74 20.55
CA THR A 670 -0.60 14.87 19.88
C THR A 670 -0.78 16.06 20.82
N LEU A 671 -1.23 15.83 22.06
CA LEU A 671 -1.37 16.88 23.07
C LEU A 671 -0.02 17.52 23.40
N GLU A 672 1.02 16.72 23.61
CA GLU A 672 2.38 17.21 23.88
C GLU A 672 2.92 18.05 22.73
N PHE A 673 2.73 17.59 21.48
CA PHE A 673 3.11 18.34 20.29
C PHE A 673 2.40 19.70 20.21
N VAL A 674 1.08 19.72 20.39
CA VAL A 674 0.27 20.95 20.33
C VAL A 674 0.69 21.91 21.45
N ILE A 675 0.76 21.43 22.70
CA ILE A 675 1.18 22.23 23.86
C ILE A 675 2.56 22.87 23.63
N GLY A 676 3.51 22.11 23.07
CA GLY A 676 4.86 22.57 22.76
C GLY A 676 4.97 23.50 21.54
N ALA A 677 3.89 23.70 20.78
CA ALA A 677 3.86 24.58 19.60
C ALA A 677 2.96 25.80 19.77
N LEU A 678 2.09 25.85 20.78
CA LEU A 678 1.14 26.96 21.01
C LEU A 678 1.82 28.30 21.26
N ASN A 679 3.05 28.32 21.78
CA ASN A 679 3.80 29.54 22.07
C ASN A 679 4.38 30.24 20.82
N LEU A 680 4.23 29.65 19.63
CA LEU A 680 4.70 30.26 18.38
C LEU A 680 3.82 31.44 17.96
N GLU A 681 2.54 31.44 18.34
CA GLU A 681 1.59 32.51 18.04
C GLU A 681 0.84 32.93 19.31
N LYS A 682 0.32 34.15 19.34
CA LYS A 682 -0.43 34.66 20.51
C LYS A 682 -1.88 34.19 20.54
N HIS A 683 -2.45 33.92 19.38
CA HIS A 683 -3.87 33.57 19.27
C HIS A 683 -4.12 32.48 18.25
N VAL A 684 -5.18 31.71 18.49
CA VAL A 684 -5.75 30.76 17.52
C VAL A 684 -7.22 31.07 17.34
N ASN A 685 -7.70 31.05 16.10
CA ASN A 685 -9.12 31.12 15.80
C ASN A 685 -9.71 29.71 15.74
N LEU A 686 -10.75 29.47 16.52
CA LEU A 686 -11.52 28.23 16.49
C LEU A 686 -12.94 28.51 15.98
N PRO A 687 -13.58 27.59 15.25
CA PRO A 687 -15.02 27.66 15.04
C PRO A 687 -15.76 27.75 16.38
N GLU A 688 -16.78 28.59 16.47
CA GLU A 688 -17.57 28.81 17.70
C GLU A 688 -18.03 27.49 18.32
N GLU A 689 -18.50 26.54 17.51
CA GLU A 689 -18.97 25.23 17.96
C GLU A 689 -17.85 24.42 18.65
N VAL A 690 -16.62 24.49 18.13
CA VAL A 690 -15.44 23.81 18.71
C VAL A 690 -15.03 24.51 20.01
N TYR A 691 -15.03 25.84 20.03
CA TYR A 691 -14.76 26.64 21.23
C TYR A 691 -15.72 26.28 22.38
N GLN A 692 -17.02 26.21 22.09
CA GLN A 692 -18.04 25.87 23.09
C GLN A 692 -17.84 24.46 23.66
N LEU A 693 -17.51 23.48 22.81
CA LEU A 693 -17.17 22.14 23.28
C LEU A 693 -15.90 22.15 24.16
N LEU A 694 -14.88 22.91 23.78
CA LEU A 694 -13.61 23.01 24.51
C LEU A 694 -13.83 23.53 25.93
N ILE A 695 -14.56 24.64 26.10
CA ILE A 695 -14.78 25.27 27.41
C ILE A 695 -15.66 24.40 28.30
N LYS A 696 -16.75 23.83 27.78
CA LYS A 696 -17.58 22.91 28.56
C LYS A 696 -16.81 21.65 28.99
N THR A 697 -15.96 21.12 28.12
CA THR A 697 -15.11 19.97 28.44
C THR A 697 -14.05 20.31 29.48
N LYS A 698 -13.44 21.51 29.41
CA LYS A 698 -12.54 22.07 30.43
C LYS A 698 -13.20 22.09 31.81
N GLU A 699 -14.42 22.60 31.92
CA GLU A 699 -15.15 22.67 33.19
C GLU A 699 -15.35 21.29 33.82
N LEU A 700 -15.75 20.29 33.03
CA LEU A 700 -15.90 18.92 33.50
C LEU A 700 -14.55 18.27 33.87
N ALA A 701 -13.49 18.54 33.09
CA ALA A 701 -12.14 18.04 33.37
C ALA A 701 -11.59 18.61 34.69
N SER A 702 -11.84 19.89 34.97
CA SER A 702 -11.50 20.51 36.26
C SER A 702 -12.23 19.83 37.42
N GLN A 703 -13.54 19.57 37.29
CA GLN A 703 -14.32 18.87 38.32
C GLN A 703 -13.81 17.46 38.59
N LEU A 704 -13.43 16.71 37.54
CA LEU A 704 -12.80 15.39 37.68
C LEU A 704 -11.47 15.47 38.44
N LEU A 705 -10.60 16.42 38.07
CA LEU A 705 -9.29 16.59 38.71
C LEU A 705 -9.38 17.08 40.17
N GLU A 706 -10.43 17.83 40.51
CA GLU A 706 -10.75 18.25 41.88
C GLU A 706 -11.43 17.15 42.70
N GLY A 707 -11.84 16.05 42.07
CA GLY A 707 -12.56 14.94 42.71
C GLY A 707 -14.02 15.24 43.04
N THR A 708 -14.61 16.30 42.46
CA THR A 708 -16.02 16.66 42.64
C THR A 708 -16.95 15.90 41.68
N LEU A 709 -16.38 15.26 40.66
CA LEU A 709 -17.07 14.41 39.71
C LEU A 709 -16.40 13.02 39.68
N SER A 710 -17.20 11.95 39.68
CA SER A 710 -16.64 10.60 39.50
C SER A 710 -16.18 10.39 38.05
N GLN A 711 -15.31 9.40 37.82
CA GLN A 711 -14.85 9.07 36.46
C GLN A 711 -16.01 8.71 35.53
N PHE A 712 -16.99 7.92 36.01
CA PHE A 712 -18.16 7.55 35.22
C PHE A 712 -19.07 8.75 34.93
N ASP A 713 -19.34 9.60 35.92
CA ASP A 713 -20.17 10.80 35.72
C ASP A 713 -19.51 11.80 34.77
N TYR A 714 -18.17 11.89 34.81
CA TYR A 714 -17.40 12.66 33.84
C TYR A 714 -17.59 12.09 32.43
N TRP A 715 -17.38 10.79 32.26
CA TRP A 715 -17.56 10.10 30.97
C TRP A 715 -18.97 10.28 30.41
N ASP A 716 -20.02 10.12 31.22
CA ASP A 716 -21.42 10.26 30.78
C ASP A 716 -21.70 11.67 30.26
N LYS A 717 -21.26 12.70 31.01
CA LYS A 717 -21.47 14.11 30.67
C LYS A 717 -20.64 14.55 29.47
N VAL A 718 -19.36 14.20 29.41
CA VAL A 718 -18.49 14.60 28.28
C VAL A 718 -18.92 13.90 26.98
N THR A 719 -19.40 12.67 27.07
CA THR A 719 -19.98 11.96 25.93
C THR A 719 -21.25 12.64 25.44
N SER A 720 -22.13 13.09 26.34
CA SER A 720 -23.31 13.88 25.93
C SER A 720 -22.95 15.19 25.26
N LEU A 721 -21.92 15.92 25.73
CA LEU A 721 -21.43 17.12 25.04
C LEU A 721 -20.91 16.82 23.63
N ARG A 722 -20.23 15.67 23.45
CA ARG A 722 -19.74 15.20 22.14
C ARG A 722 -20.88 14.87 21.19
N GLU A 723 -21.94 14.24 21.69
CA GLU A 723 -23.16 13.93 20.92
C GLU A 723 -23.90 15.20 20.50
N GLU A 724 -24.08 16.15 21.41
CA GLU A 724 -24.67 17.47 21.12
C GLU A 724 -23.86 18.22 20.07
N PHE A 725 -22.52 18.20 20.18
CA PHE A 725 -21.63 18.81 19.20
C PHE A 725 -21.81 18.18 17.82
N ARG A 726 -21.84 16.85 17.71
CA ARG A 726 -22.05 16.14 16.43
C ARG A 726 -23.38 16.52 15.77
N ASP A 727 -24.44 16.67 16.56
CA ASP A 727 -25.74 17.09 16.01
C ASP A 727 -25.70 18.54 15.53
N ALA A 728 -25.07 19.44 16.30
CA ALA A 728 -24.92 20.85 15.94
C ALA A 728 -24.12 21.08 14.64
N VAL A 729 -23.12 20.23 14.37
CA VAL A 729 -22.24 20.35 13.19
C VAL A 729 -22.62 19.40 12.04
N ARG A 730 -23.74 18.68 12.16
CA ARG A 730 -24.18 17.62 11.21
C ARG A 730 -24.23 18.09 9.76
N PHE A 731 -24.72 19.31 9.53
CA PHE A 731 -24.96 19.84 8.18
C PHE A 731 -24.01 20.97 7.80
N GLU A 732 -23.94 22.00 8.64
CA GLU A 732 -23.24 23.25 8.38
C GLU A 732 -22.86 23.93 9.70
N LEU A 733 -21.83 24.79 9.67
CA LEU A 733 -21.49 25.65 10.81
C LEU A 733 -22.15 27.01 10.70
N ASP A 734 -22.25 27.72 11.83
CA ASP A 734 -22.72 29.11 11.85
C ASP A 734 -21.78 30.06 11.08
N GLY A 735 -20.49 29.73 11.05
CA GLY A 735 -19.44 30.50 10.37
C GLY A 735 -18.82 31.61 11.22
N ARG A 736 -19.13 31.65 12.52
CA ARG A 736 -18.43 32.49 13.50
C ARG A 736 -17.16 31.80 14.00
N GLU A 737 -16.10 32.59 14.17
CA GLU A 737 -14.86 32.14 14.81
C GLU A 737 -14.65 32.90 16.12
N VAL A 738 -14.08 32.20 17.09
CA VAL A 738 -13.65 32.75 18.38
C VAL A 738 -12.14 32.78 18.39
N GLN A 739 -11.58 33.98 18.60
CA GLN A 739 -10.15 34.15 18.83
C GLN A 739 -9.85 33.85 20.30
N MET A 740 -8.99 32.87 20.54
CA MET A 740 -8.53 32.49 21.88
C MET A 740 -7.04 32.78 22.06
N ASP A 741 -6.66 33.14 23.29
CA ASP A 741 -5.26 33.25 23.70
C ASP A 741 -4.61 31.86 23.81
N THR A 742 -3.39 31.73 23.29
CA THR A 742 -2.70 30.43 23.25
C THR A 742 -2.27 29.93 24.62
N GLU A 743 -2.02 30.79 25.61
CA GLU A 743 -1.73 30.38 26.99
C GLU A 743 -2.99 29.85 27.69
N GLU A 744 -4.18 30.39 27.38
CA GLU A 744 -5.43 29.79 27.85
C GLU A 744 -5.62 28.39 27.26
N ILE A 745 -5.49 28.23 25.94
CA ILE A 745 -5.61 26.92 25.29
C ILE A 745 -4.60 25.94 25.90
N LYS A 746 -3.35 26.36 26.07
CA LYS A 746 -2.28 25.55 26.66
C LYS A 746 -2.64 25.08 28.06
N THR A 747 -3.23 25.95 28.88
CA THR A 747 -3.69 25.60 30.23
C THR A 747 -4.77 24.51 30.16
N VAL A 748 -5.73 24.63 29.25
CA VAL A 748 -6.78 23.62 29.04
C VAL A 748 -6.18 22.29 28.61
N LEU A 749 -5.38 22.28 27.55
CA LEU A 749 -4.81 21.04 27.01
C LEU A 749 -3.83 20.37 27.99
N THR A 750 -3.13 21.14 28.82
CA THR A 750 -2.30 20.59 29.90
C THR A 750 -3.15 19.83 30.93
N SER A 751 -4.36 20.31 31.23
CA SER A 751 -5.29 19.58 32.11
C SER A 751 -5.79 18.29 31.47
N PHE A 752 -6.03 18.28 30.15
CA PHE A 752 -6.39 17.07 29.40
C PHE A 752 -5.25 16.06 29.40
N LEU A 753 -4.03 16.51 29.12
CA LEU A 753 -2.82 15.68 29.16
C LEU A 753 -2.63 15.04 30.54
N LYS A 754 -2.92 15.75 31.63
CA LYS A 754 -2.88 15.20 32.99
C LYS A 754 -3.87 14.05 33.17
N ILE A 755 -5.10 14.20 32.68
CA ILE A 755 -6.13 13.13 32.75
C ILE A 755 -5.70 11.92 31.90
N VAL A 756 -5.19 12.16 30.69
CA VAL A 756 -4.67 11.11 29.80
C VAL A 756 -3.54 10.33 30.49
N ASN A 757 -2.57 11.03 31.10
CA ASN A 757 -1.48 10.38 31.83
C ASN A 757 -1.99 9.55 33.02
N ASN A 758 -2.97 10.04 33.78
CA ASN A 758 -3.60 9.25 34.85
C ASN A 758 -4.25 7.95 34.31
N GLY A 759 -4.85 8.01 33.11
CA GLY A 759 -5.39 6.85 32.41
C GLY A 759 -4.32 5.84 32.00
N ILE A 760 -3.22 6.32 31.43
CA ILE A 760 -2.04 5.52 31.06
C ILE A 760 -1.46 4.82 32.29
N ASP A 761 -1.29 5.54 33.40
CA ASP A 761 -0.77 4.98 34.66
C ASP A 761 -1.69 3.88 35.22
N ARG A 762 -3.02 4.09 35.15
CA ARG A 762 -4.01 3.08 35.55
C ARG A 762 -3.90 1.83 34.68
N ALA A 763 -3.81 1.98 33.36
CA ALA A 763 -3.64 0.87 32.44
C ALA A 763 -2.33 0.10 32.69
N LYS A 764 -1.21 0.80 32.90
CA LYS A 764 0.07 0.18 33.27
C LYS A 764 -0.01 -0.59 34.58
N TYR A 765 -0.67 -0.02 35.58
CA TYR A 765 -0.89 -0.69 36.86
C TYR A 765 -1.70 -1.97 36.70
N MET A 766 -2.81 -1.92 35.95
CA MET A 766 -3.63 -3.09 35.63
C MET A 766 -2.85 -4.16 34.85
N GLY A 767 -1.95 -3.76 33.96
CA GLY A 767 -1.08 -4.65 33.20
C GLY A 767 0.19 -5.10 33.95
N ASN A 768 0.31 -4.82 35.26
CA ASN A 768 1.50 -5.12 36.06
C ASN A 768 2.81 -4.62 35.42
N GLY A 769 2.77 -3.40 34.88
CA GLY A 769 3.85 -2.73 34.19
C GLY A 769 4.07 -3.14 32.73
N MET A 770 3.27 -4.04 32.17
CA MET A 770 3.16 -4.22 30.72
C MET A 770 1.98 -3.40 30.20
N MET A 771 2.13 -2.69 29.08
CA MET A 771 1.04 -1.86 28.53
C MET A 771 -0.07 -2.74 27.93
N PRO A 772 -1.30 -2.76 28.47
CA PRO A 772 -2.42 -3.43 27.84
C PRO A 772 -2.76 -2.79 26.49
N THR A 773 -3.40 -3.54 25.58
CA THR A 773 -3.80 -3.00 24.28
C THR A 773 -5.28 -2.67 24.23
N TYR A 774 -6.14 -3.61 24.64
CA TYR A 774 -7.59 -3.49 24.50
C TYR A 774 -8.32 -3.72 25.82
N PHE A 775 -9.39 -2.96 26.01
CA PHE A 775 -10.38 -3.16 27.05
C PHE A 775 -11.76 -3.39 26.44
N THR A 776 -12.61 -4.08 27.18
CA THR A 776 -14.06 -4.17 26.94
C THR A 776 -14.81 -3.81 28.20
N PHE A 777 -16.05 -3.34 28.06
CA PHE A 777 -16.84 -2.88 29.20
C PHE A 777 -18.20 -3.55 29.19
N TYR A 778 -18.53 -4.22 30.29
CA TYR A 778 -19.84 -4.85 30.47
C TYR A 778 -20.71 -3.95 31.33
N ALA A 779 -21.87 -3.53 30.82
CA ALA A 779 -22.83 -2.76 31.61
C ALA A 779 -23.43 -3.67 32.69
N ASP A 780 -22.92 -3.59 33.91
CA ASP A 780 -23.40 -4.38 35.06
C ASP A 780 -24.68 -3.80 35.67
N SER A 781 -25.04 -2.56 35.29
CA SER A 781 -26.34 -1.95 35.55
C SER A 781 -26.77 -1.08 34.37
N PHE A 782 -28.01 -1.23 33.91
CA PHE A 782 -28.60 -0.40 32.86
C PHE A 782 -30.14 -0.35 32.99
N ILE A 783 -30.76 0.65 32.36
CA ILE A 783 -32.23 0.79 32.31
C ILE A 783 -32.73 0.83 30.86
N PRO A 784 -33.91 0.25 30.56
CA PRO A 784 -34.54 0.42 29.25
C PRO A 784 -34.94 1.88 29.01
N VAL A 785 -34.73 2.36 27.78
CA VAL A 785 -35.19 3.67 27.34
C VAL A 785 -36.60 3.55 26.77
N LYS A 786 -37.49 4.45 27.18
CA LYS A 786 -38.90 4.45 26.77
C LYS A 786 -39.25 5.72 26.00
N THR A 787 -40.22 5.62 25.10
CA THR A 787 -40.84 6.77 24.44
C THR A 787 -41.69 7.58 25.44
N GLU A 788 -42.12 8.78 25.05
CA GLU A 788 -43.06 9.60 25.84
C GLU A 788 -44.37 8.86 26.16
N GLU A 789 -44.78 7.92 25.30
CA GLU A 789 -45.95 7.05 25.48
C GLU A 789 -45.70 5.85 26.42
N GLY A 790 -44.48 5.72 26.98
CA GLY A 790 -44.10 4.63 27.88
C GLY A 790 -43.78 3.29 27.20
N LYS A 791 -43.75 3.25 25.86
CA LYS A 791 -43.33 2.06 25.08
C LYS A 791 -41.81 1.96 25.02
N GLU A 792 -41.28 0.78 24.79
CA GLU A 792 -39.84 0.61 24.55
C GLU A 792 -39.42 1.40 23.30
N LEU A 793 -38.37 2.19 23.41
CA LEU A 793 -37.76 2.85 22.26
C LEU A 793 -36.98 1.80 21.46
N ILE A 794 -37.28 1.66 20.17
CA ILE A 794 -36.54 0.76 19.27
C ILE A 794 -35.51 1.59 18.49
N THR A 795 -34.25 1.15 18.53
CA THR A 795 -33.16 1.82 17.82
C THR A 795 -33.24 1.60 16.30
N PRO A 796 -32.50 2.38 15.48
CA PRO A 796 -32.33 2.09 14.06
C PRO A 796 -31.77 0.69 13.76
N TYR A 797 -31.06 0.07 14.72
CA TYR A 797 -30.59 -1.32 14.62
C TYR A 797 -31.72 -2.37 14.77
N GLY A 798 -32.91 -1.96 15.22
CA GLY A 798 -34.08 -2.82 15.35
C GLY A 798 -34.22 -3.52 16.71
N LEU A 799 -33.53 -3.06 17.74
CA LEU A 799 -33.59 -3.63 19.11
C LEU A 799 -33.99 -2.56 20.15
N PRO A 800 -34.52 -2.96 21.32
CA PRO A 800 -34.84 -2.03 22.40
C PRO A 800 -33.62 -1.25 22.89
N ALA A 801 -33.76 0.06 23.06
CA ALA A 801 -32.72 0.94 23.54
C ALA A 801 -32.49 0.81 25.06
N GLY A 802 -31.25 0.97 25.50
CA GLY A 802 -30.89 0.96 26.92
C GLY A 802 -29.87 2.03 27.28
N LYS A 803 -29.89 2.47 28.55
CA LYS A 803 -28.92 3.42 29.12
C LYS A 803 -28.10 2.73 30.20
N ALA A 804 -26.78 2.66 30.01
CA ALA A 804 -25.86 2.17 31.01
C ALA A 804 -25.84 3.10 32.24
N LEU A 805 -25.79 2.51 33.44
CA LEU A 805 -25.65 3.21 34.72
C LEU A 805 -24.30 2.95 35.38
N SER A 806 -23.63 1.85 35.02
CA SER A 806 -22.29 1.52 35.43
C SER A 806 -21.69 0.51 34.44
N PHE A 807 -20.36 0.44 34.42
CA PHE A 807 -19.62 -0.58 33.67
C PHE A 807 -18.65 -1.33 34.58
N LYS A 808 -18.42 -2.59 34.23
CA LYS A 808 -17.31 -3.39 34.70
C LYS A 808 -16.29 -3.57 33.58
N THR A 809 -15.07 -3.10 33.81
CA THR A 809 -13.95 -3.20 32.87
C THR A 809 -13.38 -4.61 32.80
N VAL A 810 -13.07 -5.06 31.59
CA VAL A 810 -12.39 -6.32 31.30
C VAL A 810 -11.20 -6.04 30.40
N MET A 811 -10.00 -6.22 30.94
CA MET A 811 -8.75 -6.22 30.19
C MET A 811 -8.64 -7.50 29.37
N LEU A 812 -8.38 -7.37 28.07
CA LEU A 812 -8.14 -8.53 27.21
C LEU A 812 -6.70 -9.07 27.39
N PRO A 813 -6.40 -10.31 26.95
CA PRO A 813 -5.03 -10.80 26.88
C PRO A 813 -4.12 -9.80 26.15
N PHE A 814 -2.82 -9.83 26.46
CA PHE A 814 -1.93 -8.85 25.89
C PHE A 814 -1.74 -9.05 24.38
N PHE A 815 -1.70 -7.92 23.66
CA PHE A 815 -1.31 -7.84 22.26
C PHE A 815 0.01 -7.08 22.17
N LEU A 816 0.81 -7.35 21.14
CA LEU A 816 2.11 -6.70 20.92
C LEU A 816 1.98 -5.19 20.64
N GLU A 817 0.82 -4.75 20.14
CA GLU A 817 0.58 -3.35 19.77
C GLU A 817 0.73 -2.37 20.94
N GLY A 818 0.16 -2.69 22.12
CA GLY A 818 0.29 -1.86 23.32
C GLY A 818 1.74 -1.62 23.72
N PRO A 819 2.53 -2.68 23.94
CA PRO A 819 3.97 -2.57 24.20
C PRO A 819 4.74 -1.86 23.08
N ALA A 820 4.45 -2.13 21.80
CA ALA A 820 5.15 -1.50 20.67
C ALA A 820 4.94 0.03 20.65
N ARG A 821 3.70 0.48 20.79
CA ARG A 821 3.37 1.92 20.83
C ARG A 821 3.94 2.60 22.08
N TYR A 822 3.87 1.93 23.23
CA TYR A 822 4.43 2.48 24.46
C TYR A 822 5.94 2.64 24.36
N LEU A 823 6.64 1.60 23.88
CA LEU A 823 8.10 1.61 23.71
C LEU A 823 8.54 2.74 22.78
N ALA A 824 7.82 2.98 21.69
CA ALA A 824 8.10 4.09 20.78
C ALA A 824 8.00 5.50 21.42
N SER A 825 7.37 5.61 22.58
CA SER A 825 7.20 6.86 23.34
C SER A 825 7.98 6.91 24.66
N GLU A 826 8.64 5.82 25.05
CA GLU A 826 9.39 5.74 26.30
C GLU A 826 10.77 6.37 26.12
N GLU A 827 11.13 7.27 27.02
CA GLU A 827 12.42 7.97 26.99
C GLU A 827 13.41 7.38 28.00
N CYS A 828 12.92 6.63 29.00
CA CYS A 828 13.75 5.93 29.98
C CYS A 828 14.20 4.56 29.45
N GLU A 829 15.48 4.44 29.10
CA GLU A 829 16.09 3.20 28.61
C GLU A 829 15.91 2.03 29.59
N GLU A 830 16.04 2.26 30.91
CA GLU A 830 15.85 1.19 31.92
C GLU A 830 14.41 0.65 31.96
N GLU A 831 13.40 1.53 31.82
CA GLU A 831 11.99 1.14 31.75
C GLU A 831 11.68 0.43 30.42
N ALA A 832 12.28 0.90 29.33
CA ALA A 832 12.19 0.27 28.01
C ALA A 832 12.77 -1.16 28.02
N GLU A 833 13.96 -1.36 28.60
CA GLU A 833 14.56 -2.68 28.81
C GLU A 833 13.70 -3.59 29.71
N ALA A 834 13.11 -3.03 30.77
CA ALA A 834 12.21 -3.76 31.65
C ALA A 834 10.95 -4.23 30.91
N LEU A 835 10.36 -3.37 30.08
CA LEU A 835 9.23 -3.74 29.22
C LEU A 835 9.64 -4.79 28.20
N HIS A 836 10.78 -4.64 27.53
CA HIS A 836 11.28 -5.61 26.55
C HIS A 836 11.45 -7.00 27.16
N ARG A 837 12.05 -7.10 28.35
CA ARG A 837 12.15 -8.37 29.10
C ARG A 837 10.78 -8.97 29.40
N LYS A 838 9.82 -8.17 29.86
CA LYS A 838 8.44 -8.65 30.12
C LYS A 838 7.78 -9.20 28.86
N VAL A 839 7.96 -8.55 27.71
CA VAL A 839 7.45 -9.08 26.43
C VAL A 839 8.06 -10.45 26.11
N LYS A 840 9.37 -10.62 26.28
CA LYS A 840 10.08 -11.91 26.05
C LYS A 840 9.69 -13.01 27.04
N GLU A 841 9.28 -12.63 28.25
CA GLU A 841 8.77 -13.56 29.28
C GLU A 841 7.29 -13.94 29.06
N SER A 842 6.53 -13.10 28.34
CA SER A 842 5.10 -13.28 28.10
C SER A 842 4.76 -14.34 27.05
N GLY A 843 3.47 -14.62 26.89
CA GLY A 843 2.97 -15.49 25.83
C GLY A 843 3.06 -14.89 24.41
N ILE A 844 3.47 -13.62 24.26
CA ILE A 844 3.66 -12.96 22.97
C ILE A 844 4.92 -13.49 22.27
N TYR A 845 6.00 -13.73 23.01
CA TYR A 845 7.26 -14.19 22.43
C TYR A 845 7.20 -15.67 22.03
N ASP A 846 7.40 -15.92 20.74
CA ASP A 846 7.53 -17.26 20.18
C ASP A 846 8.94 -17.78 20.47
N LYS A 847 9.06 -18.67 21.46
CA LYS A 847 10.36 -19.20 21.89
C LYS A 847 11.02 -20.13 20.87
N GLU A 848 10.24 -20.75 19.99
CA GLU A 848 10.76 -21.66 18.97
C GLU A 848 11.33 -20.88 17.80
N LEU A 849 10.60 -19.87 17.33
CA LEU A 849 10.99 -19.04 16.19
C LEU A 849 11.86 -17.83 16.58
N LYS A 850 11.86 -17.44 17.86
CA LYS A 850 12.49 -16.22 18.40
C LYS A 850 11.95 -14.95 17.74
N MET A 851 10.62 -14.87 17.68
CA MET A 851 9.84 -13.82 17.02
C MET A 851 8.66 -13.39 17.91
N TYR A 852 7.96 -12.33 17.53
CA TYR A 852 6.89 -11.74 18.34
C TYR A 852 5.52 -11.96 17.69
N LYS A 853 4.65 -12.68 18.39
CA LYS A 853 3.27 -12.91 17.94
C LYS A 853 2.42 -11.65 18.11
N THR A 854 1.28 -11.59 17.45
CA THR A 854 0.31 -10.50 17.64
C THR A 854 -0.24 -10.43 19.06
N SER A 855 -0.36 -11.57 19.74
CA SER A 855 -1.02 -11.71 21.03
C SER A 855 -0.58 -12.96 21.80
N GLU A 856 -0.87 -12.95 23.09
CA GLU A 856 -0.95 -14.15 23.92
C GLU A 856 -2.15 -15.03 23.51
N SER A 857 -2.30 -16.19 24.18
CA SER A 857 -3.39 -17.10 23.85
C SER A 857 -4.76 -16.44 24.02
N LEU A 858 -5.56 -16.49 22.96
CA LEU A 858 -6.92 -15.96 22.95
C LEU A 858 -7.97 -17.03 23.30
N GLU A 859 -7.56 -18.23 23.74
CA GLU A 859 -8.51 -19.33 23.93
C GLU A 859 -9.59 -19.04 24.99
N HIS A 860 -9.29 -18.15 25.94
CA HIS A 860 -10.17 -17.83 27.06
C HIS A 860 -11.15 -16.67 26.78
N ILE A 861 -11.02 -15.96 25.64
CA ILE A 861 -11.95 -14.87 25.29
C ILE A 861 -13.13 -15.38 24.45
N SER A 862 -14.21 -14.60 24.43
CA SER A 862 -15.44 -14.92 23.71
C SER A 862 -15.25 -14.80 22.19
N MET A 863 -16.03 -15.58 21.43
CA MET A 863 -16.18 -15.39 19.98
C MET A 863 -16.77 -14.01 19.62
N GLU A 864 -17.46 -13.38 20.57
CA GLU A 864 -18.02 -12.04 20.41
C GLU A 864 -16.94 -10.95 20.32
N ASN A 865 -15.70 -11.21 20.77
CA ASN A 865 -14.60 -10.24 20.65
C ASN A 865 -14.17 -9.99 19.19
N GLY A 866 -14.49 -10.89 18.27
CA GLY A 866 -14.23 -10.72 16.84
C GLY A 866 -13.78 -12.00 16.15
N ARG A 867 -13.68 -11.94 14.81
CA ARG A 867 -13.26 -13.08 13.98
C ARG A 867 -11.86 -13.60 14.32
N ILE A 868 -11.03 -12.79 14.99
CA ILE A 868 -9.71 -13.23 15.47
C ILE A 868 -9.81 -14.52 16.28
N ARG A 869 -10.86 -14.69 17.09
CA ARG A 869 -11.02 -15.85 17.97
C ARG A 869 -11.40 -17.11 17.19
N ALA A 870 -12.00 -16.93 16.00
CA ALA A 870 -12.42 -18.01 15.11
C ALA A 870 -11.27 -18.57 14.26
N PHE A 871 -10.22 -17.77 14.02
CA PHE A 871 -9.03 -18.26 13.32
C PHE A 871 -8.29 -19.31 14.15
N THR A 872 -7.54 -20.18 13.47
CA THR A 872 -6.61 -21.10 14.12
C THR A 872 -5.48 -20.28 14.77
N PRO A 873 -5.01 -20.61 15.99
CA PRO A 873 -3.81 -20.00 16.55
C PRO A 873 -2.63 -20.08 15.58
N GLY A 874 -1.80 -19.03 15.51
CA GLY A 874 -0.70 -18.95 14.57
C GLY A 874 -1.13 -18.76 13.11
N TRP A 875 -2.33 -18.25 12.86
CA TRP A 875 -2.86 -18.03 11.51
C TRP A 875 -3.58 -16.67 11.41
N LEU A 876 -3.36 -15.97 10.29
CA LEU A 876 -3.87 -14.60 10.08
C LEU A 876 -3.56 -13.72 11.30
N GLU A 877 -4.46 -12.91 11.83
CA GLU A 877 -4.17 -12.02 12.96
C GLU A 877 -4.11 -12.74 14.32
N ARG A 878 -4.54 -14.01 14.43
CA ARG A 878 -4.60 -14.74 15.71
C ARG A 878 -3.27 -15.41 16.02
N GLU A 879 -2.56 -14.89 17.02
CA GLU A 879 -1.33 -15.50 17.58
C GLU A 879 -0.26 -15.81 16.51
N SER A 880 -0.32 -15.19 15.32
CA SER A 880 0.72 -15.31 14.29
C SER A 880 1.81 -14.26 14.52
N ILE A 881 2.92 -14.37 13.80
CA ILE A 881 3.92 -13.30 13.74
C ILE A 881 3.51 -12.37 12.60
N PHE A 882 2.81 -11.29 12.92
CA PHE A 882 2.35 -10.34 11.91
C PHE A 882 3.42 -9.27 11.71
N LEU A 883 4.12 -9.34 10.57
CA LEU A 883 5.38 -8.60 10.35
C LEU A 883 5.25 -7.10 10.58
N HIS A 884 4.13 -6.50 10.18
CA HIS A 884 3.90 -5.07 10.40
C HIS A 884 3.95 -4.69 11.89
N MET A 885 3.36 -5.50 12.78
CA MET A 885 3.36 -5.20 14.22
C MET A 885 4.70 -5.56 14.87
N GLU A 886 5.33 -6.66 14.46
CA GLU A 886 6.69 -7.00 14.91
C GLU A 886 7.68 -5.89 14.53
N TYR A 887 7.57 -5.33 13.33
CA TYR A 887 8.47 -4.26 12.91
C TYR A 887 8.16 -2.92 13.57
N LYS A 888 6.89 -2.65 13.93
CA LYS A 888 6.57 -1.52 14.82
C LYS A 888 7.21 -1.69 16.19
N TYR A 889 7.26 -2.91 16.72
CA TYR A 889 7.94 -3.20 17.97
C TYR A 889 9.46 -2.97 17.87
N LEU A 890 10.09 -3.48 16.81
CA LEU A 890 11.52 -3.24 16.54
C LEU A 890 11.84 -1.75 16.33
N TYR A 891 11.00 -1.01 15.61
CA TYR A 891 11.12 0.44 15.47
C TYR A 891 10.93 1.15 16.82
N GLY A 892 10.00 0.67 17.65
CA GLY A 892 9.84 1.12 19.04
C GLY A 892 11.12 0.93 19.86
N MET A 893 11.80 -0.21 19.74
CA MET A 893 13.09 -0.46 20.40
C MET A 893 14.15 0.56 20.00
N GLN A 894 14.27 0.87 18.70
CA GLN A 894 15.20 1.90 18.23
C GLN A 894 14.87 3.28 18.81
N ARG A 895 13.58 3.65 18.83
CA ARG A 895 13.13 4.93 19.40
C ARG A 895 13.41 5.05 20.89
N ALA A 896 13.32 3.94 21.63
CA ALA A 896 13.65 3.87 23.06
C ALA A 896 15.16 3.77 23.36
N GLY A 897 16.01 3.70 22.34
CA GLY A 897 17.47 3.61 22.50
C GLY A 897 18.02 2.20 22.69
N LEU A 898 17.20 1.15 22.59
CA LEU A 898 17.58 -0.26 22.80
C LEU A 898 18.35 -0.86 21.60
N TRP A 899 19.45 -0.21 21.20
CA TRP A 899 20.18 -0.55 19.98
C TRP A 899 20.91 -1.91 20.05
N GLU A 900 21.45 -2.27 21.22
CA GLU A 900 22.10 -3.58 21.42
C GLU A 900 21.08 -4.71 21.26
N ASP A 901 19.95 -4.64 21.97
CA ASP A 901 18.87 -5.62 21.83
C ASP A 901 18.30 -5.65 20.42
N PHE A 902 18.05 -4.48 19.81
CA PHE A 902 17.55 -4.39 18.44
C PHE A 902 18.42 -5.19 17.46
N TYR A 903 19.74 -5.02 17.50
CA TYR A 903 20.64 -5.73 16.59
C TYR A 903 20.75 -7.23 16.85
N GLU A 904 20.46 -7.69 18.06
CA GLU A 904 20.33 -9.12 18.35
C GLU A 904 18.99 -9.67 17.83
N GLU A 905 17.89 -8.93 18.00
CA GLU A 905 16.56 -9.35 17.55
C GLU A 905 16.45 -9.40 16.02
N ILE A 906 17.04 -8.46 15.28
CA ILE A 906 16.91 -8.46 13.80
C ILE A 906 17.44 -9.73 13.13
N LYS A 907 18.40 -10.42 13.75
CA LYS A 907 19.02 -11.65 13.22
C LYS A 907 18.03 -12.81 13.10
N THR A 908 16.91 -12.77 13.83
CA THR A 908 15.86 -13.81 13.81
C THR A 908 14.48 -13.28 13.45
N THR A 909 14.33 -11.96 13.32
CA THR A 909 13.03 -11.32 13.04
C THR A 909 12.93 -10.73 11.64
N LEU A 910 13.99 -10.10 11.12
CA LEU A 910 13.95 -9.54 9.77
C LEU A 910 14.07 -10.64 8.71
N ILE A 911 13.18 -10.57 7.72
CA ILE A 911 13.11 -11.51 6.59
C ILE A 911 14.47 -11.87 5.96
N PRO A 912 15.38 -10.93 5.63
CA PRO A 912 16.67 -11.29 5.02
C PRO A 912 17.52 -12.23 5.88
N PHE A 913 17.35 -12.29 7.20
CA PHE A 913 18.14 -13.16 8.06
C PHE A 913 17.47 -14.51 8.34
N LEU A 914 16.24 -14.72 7.87
CA LEU A 914 15.52 -15.98 8.08
C LEU A 914 16.07 -17.11 7.21
N PRO A 915 16.06 -18.36 7.70
CA PRO A 915 16.31 -19.53 6.87
C PRO A 915 15.31 -19.60 5.70
N PRO A 916 15.75 -19.56 4.43
CA PRO A 916 14.82 -19.47 3.31
C PRO A 916 13.95 -20.73 3.12
N GLU A 917 14.44 -21.91 3.53
CA GLU A 917 13.65 -23.14 3.55
C GLU A 917 12.48 -23.07 4.55
N MET A 918 12.66 -22.36 5.67
CA MET A 918 11.62 -22.14 6.67
C MET A 918 10.60 -21.10 6.17
N TYR A 919 11.09 -19.96 5.68
CA TYR A 919 10.23 -18.88 5.18
C TYR A 919 9.42 -19.30 3.95
N GLY A 920 9.99 -20.14 3.09
CA GLY A 920 9.31 -20.83 1.99
C GLY A 920 9.08 -19.98 0.73
N ARG A 921 9.55 -18.73 0.71
CA ARG A 921 9.46 -17.78 -0.42
C ARG A 921 10.71 -16.89 -0.46
N SER A 922 10.74 -15.88 -1.33
CA SER A 922 11.89 -14.96 -1.46
C SER A 922 12.15 -14.18 -0.18
N ILE A 923 13.35 -14.32 0.41
CA ILE A 923 13.77 -13.52 1.58
C ILE A 923 14.14 -12.07 1.23
N LEU A 924 13.88 -11.64 0.00
CA LEU A 924 13.89 -10.23 -0.41
C LEU A 924 12.49 -9.60 -0.34
N GLU A 925 11.44 -10.40 -0.22
CA GLU A 925 10.06 -9.98 -0.27
C GLU A 925 9.37 -10.16 1.09
N ASN A 926 8.68 -9.12 1.56
CA ASN A 926 7.87 -9.23 2.76
C ASN A 926 6.67 -10.16 2.59
N SER A 927 6.14 -10.64 3.71
CA SER A 927 4.81 -11.23 3.81
C SER A 927 3.94 -10.39 4.76
N SER A 928 2.66 -10.71 4.93
CA SER A 928 1.86 -10.03 5.96
C SER A 928 2.09 -10.65 7.31
N PHE A 929 2.09 -11.99 7.34
CA PHE A 929 2.36 -12.74 8.55
C PHE A 929 3.21 -13.99 8.26
N ILE A 930 3.75 -14.53 9.35
CA ILE A 930 4.44 -15.81 9.43
C ILE A 930 3.64 -16.69 10.39
N ALA A 931 3.41 -17.94 10.00
CA ALA A 931 2.74 -18.90 10.88
C ALA A 931 3.65 -19.22 12.08
N SER A 932 3.16 -18.93 13.28
CA SER A 932 3.92 -19.10 14.53
C SER A 932 3.93 -20.56 15.01
N SER A 933 4.73 -20.86 16.02
CA SER A 933 4.73 -22.16 16.70
C SER A 933 3.41 -22.50 17.41
N ALA A 934 2.53 -21.51 17.59
CA ALA A 934 1.18 -21.74 18.11
C ALA A 934 0.28 -22.51 17.13
N ASN A 935 0.63 -22.54 15.84
CA ASN A 935 -0.15 -23.27 14.84
C ASN A 935 -0.09 -24.78 15.10
N PRO A 936 -1.22 -25.51 15.06
CA PRO A 936 -1.19 -26.96 15.28
C PRO A 936 -0.42 -27.73 14.19
N ASN A 937 -0.25 -27.16 12.99
CA ASN A 937 0.54 -27.75 11.92
C ASN A 937 2.01 -27.31 11.98
N LYS A 938 2.89 -28.20 12.45
CA LYS A 938 4.33 -27.93 12.57
C LYS A 938 5.04 -27.71 11.24
N GLU A 939 4.51 -28.26 10.14
CA GLU A 939 5.14 -28.19 8.82
C GLU A 939 5.12 -26.79 8.19
N ILE A 940 4.40 -25.84 8.80
CA ILE A 940 4.28 -24.46 8.34
C ILE A 940 4.85 -23.45 9.32
N HIS A 941 5.41 -23.88 10.45
CA HIS A 941 6.02 -22.97 11.42
C HIS A 941 7.17 -22.19 10.75
N GLY A 942 7.14 -20.86 10.89
CA GLY A 942 8.10 -19.96 10.26
C GLY A 942 7.83 -19.65 8.78
N ARG A 943 6.78 -20.23 8.15
CA ARG A 943 6.42 -19.96 6.76
C ARG A 943 5.70 -18.62 6.59
N GLY A 944 6.13 -17.84 5.61
CA GLY A 944 5.50 -16.57 5.25
C GLY A 944 4.23 -16.74 4.42
N TYR A 945 3.25 -15.86 4.62
CA TYR A 945 1.96 -15.82 3.91
C TYR A 945 1.54 -14.40 3.56
N VAL A 946 0.85 -14.27 2.43
CA VAL A 946 0.27 -13.03 1.93
C VAL A 946 1.35 -12.03 1.49
N ALA A 947 1.72 -12.07 0.21
CA ALA A 947 2.93 -11.42 -0.31
C ALA A 947 2.95 -9.87 -0.28
N ARG A 948 4.16 -9.36 -0.03
CA ARG A 948 4.74 -8.05 -0.38
C ARG A 948 4.09 -6.81 0.22
N LEU A 949 2.87 -6.46 -0.23
CA LEU A 949 2.23 -5.17 0.05
C LEU A 949 1.73 -5.08 1.50
N SER A 950 2.65 -4.90 2.43
CA SER A 950 2.46 -4.95 3.89
C SER A 950 2.93 -3.64 4.53
N GLY A 951 2.41 -3.32 5.72
CA GLY A 951 2.86 -2.13 6.46
C GLY A 951 4.28 -2.28 7.00
N SER A 952 4.80 -3.51 7.02
CA SER A 952 6.20 -3.78 7.36
C SER A 952 7.17 -2.98 6.48
N THR A 953 6.82 -2.67 5.23
CA THR A 953 7.71 -1.94 4.32
C THR A 953 8.00 -0.51 4.82
N THR A 954 7.01 0.21 5.34
CA THR A 954 7.21 1.57 5.87
C THR A 954 8.03 1.55 7.15
N GLU A 955 7.89 0.49 7.96
CA GLU A 955 8.68 0.32 9.18
C GLU A 955 10.14 -0.01 8.85
N ILE A 956 10.43 -0.81 7.81
CA ILE A 956 11.81 -1.00 7.31
C ILE A 956 12.44 0.34 6.92
N LEU A 957 11.72 1.19 6.19
CA LEU A 957 12.25 2.50 5.77
C LEU A 957 12.52 3.43 6.96
N SER A 958 11.63 3.42 7.95
CA SER A 958 11.84 4.20 9.18
C SER A 958 13.00 3.66 10.02
N MET A 959 13.14 2.33 10.13
CA MET A 959 14.28 1.72 10.80
C MET A 959 15.60 1.99 10.08
N TRP A 960 15.62 1.87 8.75
CA TRP A 960 16.77 2.22 7.91
C TRP A 960 17.16 3.69 8.11
N SER A 961 16.19 4.62 8.11
CA SER A 961 16.46 6.04 8.35
C SER A 961 17.09 6.27 9.73
N GLN A 962 16.59 5.63 10.79
CA GLN A 962 17.19 5.74 12.13
C GLN A 962 18.59 5.13 12.21
N MET A 963 18.82 4.00 11.53
CA MET A 963 20.12 3.32 11.50
C MET A 963 21.20 4.16 10.83
N PHE A 964 20.90 4.74 9.67
CA PHE A 964 21.88 5.43 8.84
C PHE A 964 21.97 6.94 9.10
N ILE A 965 20.87 7.59 9.46
CA ILE A 965 20.83 9.05 9.60
C ILE A 965 20.71 9.44 11.08
N GLY A 966 19.83 8.75 11.81
CA GLY A 966 19.46 9.07 13.19
C GLY A 966 18.15 9.86 13.28
N ASN A 967 17.72 10.16 14.51
CA ASN A 967 16.40 10.74 14.74
C ASN A 967 16.36 12.25 14.46
N ARG A 968 17.45 12.96 14.78
CA ARG A 968 17.62 14.38 14.48
C ARG A 968 18.24 14.48 13.09
N VAL A 969 17.45 14.92 12.10
CA VAL A 969 17.96 15.11 10.74
C VAL A 969 18.38 16.57 10.57
N PHE A 970 17.42 17.48 10.35
CA PHE A 970 17.68 18.91 10.39
C PHE A 970 17.11 19.55 11.66
N THR A 971 17.84 20.50 12.23
CA THR A 971 17.35 21.40 13.29
C THR A 971 17.60 22.85 12.90
N GLN A 972 16.81 23.75 13.48
CA GLN A 972 17.04 25.18 13.40
C GLN A 972 17.83 25.63 14.64
N GLU A 973 19.12 25.90 14.46
CA GLU A 973 20.03 26.37 15.52
C GLU A 973 20.33 27.88 15.34
N PRO A 974 20.94 28.58 16.33
CA PRO A 974 21.32 29.99 16.19
C PRO A 974 22.23 30.30 14.99
N GLU A 975 23.08 29.34 14.61
CA GLU A 975 23.97 29.37 13.44
C GLU A 975 23.27 29.11 12.09
N GLY A 976 21.97 28.80 12.12
CA GLY A 976 21.15 28.49 10.96
C GLY A 976 20.70 27.03 10.91
N LEU A 977 20.29 26.60 9.72
CA LEU A 977 19.91 25.21 9.48
C LEU A 977 21.10 24.28 9.73
N THR A 978 20.90 23.23 10.53
CA THR A 978 21.95 22.29 10.90
C THR A 978 21.52 20.86 10.61
N LEU A 979 22.30 20.14 9.80
CA LEU A 979 22.17 18.71 9.55
C LEU A 979 23.00 17.93 10.58
N HIS A 980 22.38 16.94 11.23
CA HIS A 980 23.04 16.01 12.14
C HIS A 980 23.13 14.64 11.49
N LEU A 981 24.30 14.00 11.63
CA LEU A 981 24.49 12.60 11.27
C LEU A 981 24.76 11.80 12.54
N GLU A 982 23.83 10.94 12.93
CA GLU A 982 23.87 10.17 14.17
C GLU A 982 23.70 8.66 13.92
N PRO A 983 24.51 8.04 13.03
CA PRO A 983 24.31 6.65 12.65
C PRO A 983 24.49 5.70 13.82
N LYS A 984 23.71 4.61 13.80
CA LYS A 984 23.69 3.56 14.81
C LYS A 984 23.89 2.21 14.14
N LEU A 985 25.07 1.98 13.56
CA LEU A 985 25.41 0.79 12.80
C LEU A 985 26.34 -0.14 13.61
N PRO A 986 26.17 -1.47 13.54
CA PRO A 986 27.08 -2.42 14.16
C PRO A 986 28.29 -2.62 13.25
N ALA A 987 29.40 -3.14 13.79
CA ALA A 987 30.64 -3.32 13.03
C ALA A 987 30.47 -4.15 11.75
N TRP A 988 29.58 -5.16 11.77
CA TRP A 988 29.35 -6.06 10.63
C TRP A 988 28.51 -5.47 9.48
N PHE A 989 28.00 -4.23 9.64
CA PHE A 989 27.39 -3.48 8.54
C PHE A 989 28.40 -2.74 7.68
N PHE A 990 29.66 -2.62 8.12
CA PHE A 990 30.74 -2.10 7.29
C PHE A 990 31.34 -3.23 6.45
N ASN A 991 31.58 -2.97 5.17
CA ASN A 991 32.13 -3.95 4.23
C ASN A 991 33.62 -4.24 4.50
N GLU A 992 34.26 -5.02 3.63
CA GLU A 992 35.68 -5.38 3.76
C GLU A 992 36.61 -4.15 3.76
N GLU A 993 36.22 -3.08 3.05
CA GLU A 993 36.90 -1.77 3.06
C GLU A 993 36.59 -0.90 4.29
N GLN A 994 35.83 -1.42 5.26
CA GLN A 994 35.32 -0.69 6.43
C GLN A 994 34.41 0.49 6.05
N GLU A 995 33.62 0.32 4.99
CA GLU A 995 32.71 1.33 4.47
C GLU A 995 31.24 0.88 4.51
N ALA A 996 30.34 1.84 4.72
CA ALA A 996 28.91 1.70 4.46
C ALA A 996 28.43 2.96 3.75
N SER A 997 27.58 2.83 2.72
CA SER A 997 27.08 3.99 1.97
C SER A 997 25.60 3.92 1.69
N PHE A 998 24.97 5.08 1.61
CA PHE A 998 23.54 5.19 1.32
C PHE A 998 23.20 6.50 0.61
N THR A 999 22.05 6.52 -0.06
CA THR A 999 21.49 7.73 -0.66
C THR A 999 20.62 8.48 0.35
N PHE A 1000 20.94 9.76 0.56
CA PHE A 1000 20.23 10.70 1.40
C PHE A 1000 19.50 11.75 0.54
N LEU A 1001 18.22 11.98 0.82
CA LEU A 1001 17.35 12.92 0.09
C LEU A 1001 17.36 12.72 -1.44
N SER A 1002 17.50 11.47 -1.88
CA SER A 1002 17.58 11.03 -3.28
C SER A 1002 18.68 11.68 -4.14
N GLY A 1003 19.53 12.53 -3.57
CA GLY A 1003 20.47 13.37 -4.32
C GLY A 1003 21.90 13.37 -3.80
N CYS A 1004 22.12 12.93 -2.56
CA CYS A 1004 23.42 12.93 -1.91
C CYS A 1004 23.84 11.52 -1.51
N THR A 1005 25.00 11.03 -1.96
CA THR A 1005 25.58 9.77 -1.48
C THR A 1005 26.44 10.04 -0.26
N ILE A 1006 26.10 9.44 0.88
CA ILE A 1006 26.89 9.54 2.10
C ILE A 1006 27.66 8.22 2.29
N THR A 1007 28.98 8.29 2.40
CA THR A 1007 29.85 7.15 2.68
C THR A 1007 30.47 7.28 4.07
N TYR A 1008 30.20 6.32 4.93
CA TYR A 1008 30.77 6.17 6.26
C TYR A 1008 32.01 5.30 6.19
N LYS A 1009 33.16 5.82 6.66
CA LYS A 1009 34.43 5.11 6.75
C LYS A 1009 34.81 4.88 8.20
N ASN A 1010 34.77 3.63 8.66
CA ASN A 1010 34.97 3.27 10.05
C ASN A 1010 36.18 2.35 10.26
N PRO A 1011 37.41 2.90 10.26
CA PRO A 1011 38.62 2.08 10.42
C PRO A 1011 38.78 1.45 11.81
N THR A 1012 37.91 1.80 12.77
CA THR A 1012 38.02 1.31 14.15
C THR A 1012 37.53 -0.13 14.34
N GLY A 1013 36.71 -0.64 13.42
CA GLY A 1013 36.05 -1.94 13.54
C GLY A 1013 35.03 -2.05 14.68
N ARG A 1014 34.59 -0.91 15.25
CA ARG A 1014 33.62 -0.86 16.36
C ARG A 1014 32.22 -0.44 15.89
N PRO A 1015 31.15 -0.80 16.62
CA PRO A 1015 29.81 -0.23 16.40
C PRO A 1015 29.81 1.30 16.56
N THR A 1016 28.83 1.99 15.96
CA THR A 1016 28.62 3.45 16.12
C THR A 1016 27.57 3.79 17.20
N PHE A 1017 27.21 2.81 18.03
CA PHE A 1017 26.31 2.92 19.17
C PHE A 1017 26.88 2.18 20.40
N GLY A 1018 26.31 2.42 21.58
CA GLY A 1018 26.79 1.87 22.85
C GLY A 1018 27.90 2.70 23.51
N LYS A 1019 28.50 2.13 24.57
CA LYS A 1019 29.50 2.81 25.42
C LYS A 1019 30.87 2.95 24.77
N ASP A 1020 31.33 1.95 24.03
CA ASP A 1020 32.65 1.91 23.36
C ASP A 1020 32.57 2.24 21.86
N ARG A 1021 31.57 3.03 21.46
CA ARG A 1021 31.26 3.31 20.06
C ARG A 1021 32.35 4.08 19.34
N ALA A 1022 32.43 3.90 18.02
CA ALA A 1022 33.14 4.81 17.14
C ALA A 1022 32.37 6.14 16.99
N GLU A 1023 33.07 7.26 16.99
CA GLU A 1023 32.48 8.60 16.85
C GLU A 1023 32.93 9.27 15.54
N ILE A 1024 32.06 10.11 14.98
CA ILE A 1024 32.40 10.88 13.78
C ILE A 1024 33.45 11.92 14.15
N SER A 1025 34.64 11.78 13.56
CA SER A 1025 35.73 12.74 13.74
C SER A 1025 35.57 13.95 12.83
N HIS A 1026 35.29 13.73 11.55
CA HIS A 1026 35.12 14.78 10.55
C HIS A 1026 34.37 14.27 9.32
N ILE A 1027 33.85 15.21 8.54
CA ILE A 1027 33.13 15.04 7.28
C ILE A 1027 33.90 15.78 6.18
N ILE A 1028 33.98 15.19 5.00
CA ILE A 1028 34.57 15.80 3.79
C ILE A 1028 33.49 15.88 2.71
N THR A 1029 33.24 17.08 2.19
CA THR A 1029 32.34 17.29 1.05
C THR A 1029 33.06 16.95 -0.27
N GLU A 1030 32.30 16.77 -1.35
CA GLU A 1030 32.90 16.53 -2.67
C GLU A 1030 33.79 17.69 -3.18
N GLU A 1031 33.59 18.89 -2.66
CA GLU A 1031 34.39 20.09 -2.96
C GLU A 1031 35.70 20.14 -2.13
N GLY A 1032 35.90 19.21 -1.20
CA GLY A 1032 37.06 19.12 -0.32
C GLY A 1032 36.95 19.95 0.95
N GLU A 1033 35.79 20.51 1.26
CA GLU A 1033 35.53 21.17 2.55
C GLU A 1033 35.58 20.14 3.67
N ARG A 1034 36.31 20.45 4.74
CA ARG A 1034 36.45 19.61 5.93
C ARG A 1034 35.66 20.21 7.09
N ILE A 1035 34.75 19.43 7.66
CA ILE A 1035 33.87 19.82 8.77
C ILE A 1035 34.17 18.90 9.95
N GLU A 1036 34.50 19.46 11.12
CA GLU A 1036 34.79 18.65 12.31
C GLU A 1036 33.50 18.20 13.01
N GLY A 1037 33.50 16.95 13.48
CA GLY A 1037 32.36 16.33 14.16
C GLY A 1037 31.22 15.90 13.23
N SER A 1038 30.05 15.66 13.83
CA SER A 1038 28.86 15.08 13.18
C SER A 1038 27.83 16.09 12.67
N LYS A 1039 28.10 17.39 12.80
CA LYS A 1039 27.16 18.46 12.49
C LYS A 1039 27.63 19.29 11.32
N ILE A 1040 26.73 19.55 10.37
CA ILE A 1040 26.95 20.41 9.22
C ILE A 1040 25.97 21.58 9.34
N ALA A 1041 26.46 22.83 9.37
CA ALA A 1041 25.63 24.01 9.65
C ALA A 1041 25.62 25.04 8.51
N GLY A 1042 24.57 25.86 8.48
CA GLY A 1042 24.43 27.00 7.58
C GLY A 1042 24.34 26.59 6.10
N LYS A 1043 25.05 27.31 5.24
CA LYS A 1043 24.97 27.16 3.78
C LYS A 1043 25.28 25.75 3.27
N THR A 1044 26.19 25.03 3.92
CA THR A 1044 26.52 23.66 3.52
C THR A 1044 25.36 22.71 3.81
N ALA A 1045 24.65 22.89 4.92
CA ALA A 1045 23.44 22.13 5.23
C ALA A 1045 22.30 22.44 4.25
N GLU A 1046 22.12 23.72 3.91
CA GLU A 1046 21.17 24.18 2.89
C GLU A 1046 21.49 23.56 1.53
N ALA A 1047 22.75 23.61 1.10
CA ALA A 1047 23.20 23.02 -0.17
C ALA A 1047 23.00 21.51 -0.24
N ILE A 1048 23.17 20.78 0.87
CA ILE A 1048 22.84 19.34 0.95
C ILE A 1048 21.32 19.13 0.83
N ARG A 1049 20.52 19.90 1.58
CA ARG A 1049 19.06 19.81 1.53
C ARG A 1049 18.52 20.09 0.13
N GLU A 1050 19.02 21.14 -0.52
CA GLU A 1050 18.66 21.53 -1.89
C GLU A 1050 19.17 20.53 -2.94
N GLY A 1051 20.21 19.75 -2.59
CA GLY A 1051 20.77 18.71 -3.44
C GLY A 1051 21.88 19.22 -4.36
N SER A 1052 22.47 20.37 -4.08
CA SER A 1052 23.64 20.90 -4.78
C SER A 1052 24.91 20.10 -4.45
N ILE A 1053 25.02 19.59 -3.22
CA ILE A 1053 26.11 18.68 -2.81
C ILE A 1053 25.66 17.23 -3.02
N LYS A 1054 26.38 16.49 -3.86
CA LYS A 1054 26.06 15.13 -4.30
C LYS A 1054 26.78 14.04 -3.51
N LYS A 1055 27.87 14.35 -2.81
CA LYS A 1055 28.62 13.34 -2.04
C LYS A 1055 29.20 13.89 -0.73
N LEU A 1056 29.15 13.05 0.31
CA LEU A 1056 29.81 13.27 1.59
C LEU A 1056 30.60 12.01 1.99
N THR A 1057 31.81 12.20 2.50
CA THR A 1057 32.57 11.12 3.15
C THR A 1057 32.73 11.44 4.63
N VAL A 1058 32.29 10.55 5.50
CA VAL A 1058 32.31 10.73 6.96
C VAL A 1058 33.28 9.74 7.58
N TYR A 1059 34.21 10.24 8.39
CA TYR A 1059 35.29 9.45 8.98
C TYR A 1059 35.08 9.26 10.47
N PHE A 1060 35.14 8.01 10.92
CA PHE A 1060 35.05 7.67 12.34
C PHE A 1060 36.44 7.56 12.99
N ALA A 1061 36.50 7.90 14.27
CA ALA A 1061 37.64 7.71 15.16
C ALA A 1061 37.17 7.13 16.50
N HIS A 1062 38.16 6.86 17.37
CA HIS A 1062 37.93 6.36 18.72
C HIS A 1062 37.38 7.41 19.68
#